data_AF-A0AAE9XHP9-F1
#
_entry.id   AF-A0AAE9XHP9-F1
#
_cell.length_a   1.000
_cell.length_b   1.000
_cell.length_c   1.000
_cell.angle_alpha   90.00
_cell.angle_beta   90.00
_cell.angle_gamma   90.00
#
_symmetry.space_group_name_H-M   'P 1'
#
loop_
_entity.id
_entity.type
_entity.pdbx_description
1 polymer ?
#
loop_
_entity_poly.entity_id
_entity_poly.type
_entity_poly.pdbx_seq_one_letter_code
_entity_poly.pdbx_strand_id
1 'polypeptide(L)'
;MKRFYVFVLILMLGSLTCFSQLININPDPNGDPWYVGAVTPLSPEQRIDLPTLVLSEASLSTPLPFVVDNSKRKYMRSVFSQVGGCCTRASEVGYMFTYEINHLRDVSAADSMNLYPTHFTWNLQYGAIGASFPTNALNIIKEIGTPNVLTWGGMSGDPTQWMSGYDKYYAAMHNKVSKIMRIEKATTEEGLFKIKHWINDHAKGEDSGGLLCFFTNLRCYPAFNDPQEPLPFDVLPAESPDTGYGVVADLLCPSGGTLLHEMAIVGYNDSICYDVNGDGNFTTDIDLNGDGKIDLLDSEYGALKIVNSWGEGFPNSQSGGYFYLMYRTIPMKTVCTVENSIFEYSTFEHNEVYVIETEDNVPKLTAKVSMQYPCRSKIEMLLGHTDSFSNEVSPNLDYIDAFNNTLACLPMQGINNNPIELGIEYDLSHNIKDYSPKRFCYVIEEDDLAGQYDGTIHRFSLMDYRWGESFEIQSSSISVPIENNSRTYVWVDYDLMKHERPYVQDTIIRSNMVARFNPRFSNNATLELVDQSRIDMYNSTITIDAGSELRMNRGATIIAKRGDNTIKIDGKLLLGNNVTFKAERGAKLKILLTNHKENLNLNNARFINCVVETYADTTYVEHCAFESATIVKKYKGLIRVDSCNFDFSQVVCLRSMPYVENDQLVKEAGATVIIQNSQFDGKNRKAGDAITLIGCLGFSIKDNTIKGYKGCGVAAMYCIRKEANKRNFITGNTIIENINNSNTADFSAGILLYNSQACVKNNAEISRNGYGIVSLNRSVASIIGEDCFSDISLMQNIRNNRNNQLYASFESFPSPCRYNAFGSSGFLGVQTPWIFCSEPRGEGLNIMHNKWSQQFTPSQHLYPFYVYDYIPVCNDENQRGSQLIDFDLFFEEVESFLENGEEDAAKILLRGIVEQYPNSWAATSALNRLYAIACTSGFNDSNFLDYLSTNIVIQNTPQLYENARYLKALYSKDIDDVDEAQAQLEAILSTACSHTDSISAMIDLVYLGQFSASIRGEEIEELTNYDDFMEYRDEQLSNLFVDLYSIERSAEAIYDHELFQNIPNPAKELVRIDYRLDVQGTVFLKFYDHTGMLVLTCDEGFQSAGHHSVILSLDSFRAPYYIYSLIVNGKEVGSRKMLMK
;
A
#
# COMPACT_ATOMS: atom_id res chain seq x y z
N MET A 1 59.25 -41.46 -13.88
CA MET A 1 58.77 -40.38 -14.76
C MET A 1 57.69 -39.49 -14.13
N LYS A 2 56.67 -39.97 -13.40
CA LYS A 2 55.64 -39.10 -12.79
C LYS A 2 56.08 -38.19 -11.62
N ARG A 3 57.20 -38.47 -10.94
CA ARG A 3 57.73 -37.60 -9.86
C ARG A 3 58.60 -36.44 -10.33
N PHE A 4 59.12 -36.49 -11.57
CA PHE A 4 59.92 -35.39 -12.14
C PHE A 4 59.03 -34.26 -12.68
N TYR A 5 57.86 -34.61 -13.23
CA TYR A 5 56.88 -33.61 -13.70
C TYR A 5 56.22 -32.83 -12.56
N VAL A 6 56.01 -33.44 -11.38
CA VAL A 6 55.44 -32.71 -10.23
C VAL A 6 56.46 -31.75 -9.61
N PHE A 7 57.75 -32.09 -9.62
CA PHE A 7 58.80 -31.19 -9.12
C PHE A 7 59.08 -30.02 -10.08
N VAL A 8 58.97 -30.24 -11.40
CA VAL A 8 59.06 -29.16 -12.41
C VAL A 8 57.79 -28.30 -12.44
N LEU A 9 56.60 -28.85 -12.16
CA LEU A 9 55.38 -28.05 -12.04
C LEU A 9 55.38 -27.20 -10.75
N ILE A 10 55.94 -27.70 -9.65
CA ILE A 10 56.10 -26.93 -8.40
C ILE A 10 57.20 -25.87 -8.54
N LEU A 11 58.26 -26.11 -9.32
CA LEU A 11 59.25 -25.08 -9.67
C LEU A 11 58.73 -24.04 -10.66
N MET A 12 57.81 -24.38 -11.57
CA MET A 12 57.13 -23.42 -12.45
C MET A 12 55.97 -22.67 -11.76
N LEU A 13 55.33 -23.27 -10.75
CA LEU A 13 54.31 -22.59 -9.91
C LEU A 13 54.93 -21.79 -8.76
N GLY A 14 56.19 -22.06 -8.40
CA GLY A 14 56.97 -21.30 -7.40
C GLY A 14 57.78 -20.13 -7.98
N SER A 15 57.79 -19.92 -9.30
CA SER A 15 58.49 -18.81 -9.97
C SER A 15 57.55 -17.71 -10.48
N LEU A 16 56.28 -17.71 -10.05
CA LEU A 16 55.28 -16.67 -10.37
C LEU A 16 54.96 -15.76 -9.18
N THR A 17 55.85 -15.67 -8.20
CA THR A 17 55.80 -14.64 -7.16
C THR A 17 56.64 -13.44 -7.60
N CYS A 18 55.95 -12.36 -7.94
CA CYS A 18 56.41 -10.96 -7.91
C CYS A 18 57.85 -10.68 -8.36
N PHE A 19 58.06 -10.58 -9.67
CA PHE A 19 58.97 -9.56 -10.20
C PHE A 19 58.09 -8.46 -10.79
N SER A 20 58.02 -7.32 -10.11
CA SER A 20 57.44 -6.08 -10.65
C SER A 20 58.33 -5.63 -11.83
N GLN A 21 57.99 -6.04 -13.04
CA GLN A 21 58.66 -5.55 -14.26
C GLN A 21 58.10 -4.16 -14.62
N LEU A 22 58.99 -3.18 -14.81
CA LEU A 22 58.68 -1.95 -15.56
C LEU A 22 58.37 -2.37 -17.00
N ILE A 23 57.09 -2.34 -17.39
CA ILE A 23 56.68 -2.53 -18.78
C ILE A 23 56.55 -1.13 -19.39
N ASN A 24 57.26 -0.86 -20.50
CA ASN A 24 56.93 0.28 -21.34
C ASN A 24 55.60 -0.02 -22.04
N ILE A 25 54.54 0.65 -21.62
CA ILE A 25 53.20 0.46 -22.18
C ILE A 25 52.83 1.55 -23.19
N ASN A 26 53.80 2.34 -23.69
CA ASN A 26 53.51 3.34 -24.71
C ASN A 26 53.01 2.63 -26.00
N PRO A 27 51.77 2.91 -26.47
CA PRO A 27 51.24 2.35 -27.71
C PRO A 27 51.98 2.83 -28.96
N ASP A 28 52.70 3.95 -28.88
CA ASP A 28 53.62 4.44 -29.90
C ASP A 28 55.05 3.92 -29.61
N PRO A 29 55.60 3.00 -30.43
CA PRO A 29 56.94 2.48 -30.24
C PRO A 29 58.06 3.52 -30.46
N ASN A 30 57.74 4.73 -30.95
CA ASN A 30 58.68 5.84 -31.12
C ASN A 30 58.45 7.01 -30.14
N GLY A 31 57.42 6.93 -29.28
CA GLY A 31 57.14 7.94 -28.26
C GLY A 31 57.90 7.69 -26.96
N ASP A 32 57.89 8.67 -26.06
CA ASP A 32 58.57 8.56 -24.76
C ASP A 32 58.01 7.37 -23.96
N PRO A 33 58.86 6.50 -23.40
CA PRO A 33 58.41 5.27 -22.73
C PRO A 33 57.51 5.56 -21.51
N TRP A 34 56.39 4.85 -21.42
CA TRP A 34 55.47 4.90 -20.28
C TRP A 34 55.82 3.77 -19.32
N TYR A 35 56.61 4.08 -18.29
CA TYR A 35 57.06 3.07 -17.33
C TYR A 35 56.09 2.90 -16.16
N VAL A 36 55.77 1.65 -15.81
CA VAL A 36 54.97 1.30 -14.62
C VAL A 36 55.73 1.63 -13.33
N GLY A 37 55.46 2.79 -12.72
CA GLY A 37 56.08 3.21 -11.45
C GLY A 37 56.97 4.45 -11.55
N ALA A 38 57.02 5.12 -12.70
CA ALA A 38 57.57 6.46 -12.80
C ALA A 38 56.43 7.50 -12.63
N VAL A 39 56.56 8.40 -11.67
CA VAL A 39 55.77 9.64 -11.60
C VAL A 39 56.49 10.68 -12.46
N THR A 40 55.81 11.27 -13.44
CA THR A 40 56.30 12.48 -14.11
C THR A 40 56.23 13.66 -13.13
N PRO A 41 57.31 14.43 -12.92
CA PRO A 41 57.27 15.63 -12.09
C PRO A 41 56.23 16.62 -12.64
N LEU A 42 55.36 17.15 -11.79
CA LEU A 42 54.31 18.08 -12.20
C LEU A 42 54.83 19.52 -12.31
N SER A 43 54.12 20.33 -13.11
CA SER A 43 54.33 21.77 -13.21
C SER A 43 53.80 22.49 -11.94
N PRO A 44 54.34 23.66 -11.58
CA PRO A 44 53.91 24.44 -10.41
C PRO A 44 52.41 24.79 -10.36
N GLU A 45 51.71 24.73 -11.49
CA GLU A 45 50.29 25.08 -11.64
C GLU A 45 49.34 24.02 -11.06
N GLN A 46 49.82 22.79 -10.80
CA GLN A 46 49.02 21.68 -10.25
C GLN A 46 49.10 21.56 -8.73
N ARG A 47 49.78 22.48 -8.03
CA ARG A 47 49.84 22.50 -6.56
C ARG A 47 48.54 23.05 -5.98
N ILE A 48 47.78 22.19 -5.31
CA ILE A 48 46.62 22.59 -4.50
C ILE A 48 47.12 23.31 -3.24
N ASP A 49 46.54 24.47 -2.91
CA ASP A 49 46.86 25.19 -1.68
C ASP A 49 46.25 24.45 -0.47
N LEU A 50 47.07 23.61 0.18
CA LEU A 50 46.67 22.85 1.36
C LEU A 50 46.96 23.64 2.64
N PRO A 51 46.06 23.57 3.64
CA PRO A 51 46.31 24.19 4.93
C PRO A 51 47.53 23.56 5.63
N THR A 52 48.34 24.40 6.27
CA THR A 52 49.51 23.99 7.04
C THR A 52 49.11 23.52 8.44
N LEU A 53 49.75 22.47 8.95
CA LEU A 53 49.54 21.98 10.31
C LEU A 53 49.92 23.04 11.36
N VAL A 54 49.04 23.23 12.34
CA VAL A 54 49.25 24.15 13.47
C VAL A 54 49.22 23.34 14.76
N LEU A 55 50.24 23.51 15.61
CA LEU A 55 50.28 22.89 16.94
C LEU A 55 49.35 23.64 17.89
N SER A 56 48.51 22.89 18.60
CA SER A 56 47.69 23.43 19.69
C SER A 56 48.55 23.81 20.90
N GLU A 57 48.03 24.69 21.76
CA GLU A 57 48.67 25.01 23.05
C GLU A 57 48.89 23.76 23.90
N ALA A 58 47.93 22.81 23.87
CA ALA A 58 48.04 21.55 24.58
C ALA A 58 49.23 20.71 24.08
N SER A 59 49.35 20.52 22.76
CA SER A 59 50.48 19.80 22.15
C SER A 59 51.82 20.46 22.43
N LEU A 60 51.91 21.80 22.33
CA LEU A 60 53.12 22.55 22.69
C LEU A 60 53.52 22.39 24.16
N SER A 61 52.57 22.11 25.04
CA SER A 61 52.81 21.83 26.46
C SER A 61 53.14 20.36 26.77
N THR A 62 52.93 19.45 25.81
CA THR A 62 53.22 18.02 25.92
C THR A 62 54.71 17.76 25.67
N PRO A 63 55.47 17.24 26.65
CA PRO A 63 56.85 16.84 26.44
C PRO A 63 56.90 15.65 25.46
N LEU A 64 57.70 15.77 24.40
CA LEU A 64 57.91 14.67 23.46
C LEU A 64 58.73 13.55 24.13
N PRO A 65 58.26 12.30 24.13
CA PRO A 65 59.05 11.17 24.61
C PRO A 65 60.19 10.84 23.65
N PHE A 66 61.25 10.18 24.14
CA PHE A 66 62.38 9.77 23.28
C PHE A 66 61.98 8.79 22.17
N VAL A 67 60.90 8.03 22.36
CA VAL A 67 60.45 7.00 21.41
C VAL A 67 58.93 7.03 21.30
N VAL A 68 58.44 7.12 20.07
CA VAL A 68 57.03 6.85 19.71
C VAL A 68 57.02 5.84 18.57
N ASP A 69 56.25 4.76 18.74
CA ASP A 69 56.15 3.69 17.76
C ASP A 69 54.67 3.34 17.51
N ASN A 70 54.05 4.07 16.59
CA ASN A 70 52.64 3.84 16.23
C ASN A 70 52.45 2.53 15.46
N SER A 71 53.53 1.90 14.96
CA SER A 71 53.44 0.58 14.33
C SER A 71 53.01 -0.55 15.28
N LYS A 72 53.16 -0.34 16.60
CA LYS A 72 52.75 -1.30 17.65
C LYS A 72 51.32 -1.09 18.14
N ARG A 73 50.63 -0.05 17.68
CA ARG A 73 49.25 0.27 18.08
C ARG A 73 48.26 -0.63 17.34
N LYS A 74 47.11 -0.90 17.95
CA LYS A 74 46.06 -1.76 17.35
C LYS A 74 45.47 -1.22 16.04
N TYR A 75 45.65 0.08 15.76
CA TYR A 75 45.18 0.77 14.56
C TYR A 75 46.07 0.53 13.35
N MET A 76 47.33 0.12 13.57
CA MET A 76 48.27 -0.19 12.50
C MET A 76 47.93 -1.55 11.88
N ARG A 77 47.82 -1.57 10.55
CA ARG A 77 47.66 -2.81 9.79
C ARG A 77 48.98 -3.59 9.64
N SER A 78 48.88 -4.87 9.30
CA SER A 78 50.06 -5.63 8.86
C SER A 78 50.65 -5.07 7.57
N VAL A 79 51.97 -5.16 7.44
CA VAL A 79 52.71 -4.82 6.23
C VAL A 79 52.23 -5.68 5.08
N PHE A 80 52.14 -5.08 3.89
CA PHE A 80 51.68 -5.76 2.67
C PHE A 80 52.57 -5.42 1.48
N SER A 81 52.43 -6.20 0.42
CA SER A 81 53.05 -5.92 -0.87
C SER A 81 52.05 -5.21 -1.78
N GLN A 82 52.41 -4.01 -2.27
CA GLN A 82 51.63 -3.25 -3.23
C GLN A 82 51.52 -4.03 -4.55
N VAL A 83 50.43 -3.80 -5.27
CA VAL A 83 50.18 -4.40 -6.59
C VAL A 83 50.20 -3.28 -7.62
N GLY A 84 51.13 -3.35 -8.58
CA GLY A 84 51.38 -2.27 -9.55
C GLY A 84 52.03 -1.02 -8.94
N GLY A 85 52.05 0.07 -9.69
CA GLY A 85 52.63 1.36 -9.29
C GLY A 85 51.77 2.18 -8.32
N CYS A 86 51.07 1.53 -7.37
CA CYS A 86 50.12 2.18 -6.47
C CYS A 86 50.73 2.62 -5.12
N CYS A 87 52.03 2.93 -5.07
CA CYS A 87 52.73 3.29 -3.82
C CYS A 87 52.00 4.39 -3.05
N THR A 88 51.46 5.39 -3.75
CA THR A 88 50.67 6.46 -3.13
C THR A 88 49.41 5.98 -2.44
N ARG A 89 48.70 5.02 -3.02
CA ARG A 89 47.47 4.48 -2.41
C ARG A 89 47.83 3.53 -1.28
N ALA A 90 48.99 2.89 -1.36
CA ALA A 90 49.49 2.03 -0.31
C ALA A 90 49.86 2.83 0.95
N SER A 91 50.60 3.93 0.81
CA SER A 91 50.92 4.88 1.89
C SER A 91 49.66 5.60 2.39
N GLU A 92 48.93 6.28 1.52
CA GLU A 92 47.81 7.15 1.90
C GLU A 92 46.58 6.39 2.38
N VAL A 93 46.15 5.35 1.65
CA VAL A 93 44.91 4.61 1.98
C VAL A 93 45.23 3.41 2.86
N GLY A 94 46.20 2.62 2.42
CA GLY A 94 46.57 1.37 3.07
C GLY A 94 47.11 1.59 4.48
N TYR A 95 48.02 2.54 4.68
CA TYR A 95 48.58 2.82 6.01
C TYR A 95 47.90 4.01 6.69
N MET A 96 48.05 5.24 6.16
CA MET A 96 47.64 6.46 6.86
C MET A 96 46.13 6.51 7.12
N PHE A 97 45.28 6.50 6.09
CA PHE A 97 43.83 6.54 6.27
C PHE A 97 43.31 5.40 7.14
N THR A 98 43.80 4.18 6.90
CA THR A 98 43.43 3.01 7.70
C THR A 98 43.76 3.22 9.18
N TYR A 99 44.94 3.76 9.51
CA TYR A 99 45.30 4.05 10.89
C TYR A 99 44.41 5.14 11.49
N GLU A 100 44.24 6.26 10.78
CA GLU A 100 43.54 7.44 11.28
C GLU A 100 42.05 7.16 11.56
N ILE A 101 41.35 6.48 10.64
CA ILE A 101 39.92 6.16 10.84
C ILE A 101 39.74 5.09 11.93
N ASN A 102 40.70 4.18 12.09
CA ASN A 102 40.66 3.16 13.14
C ASN A 102 40.97 3.75 14.51
N HIS A 103 41.88 4.73 14.58
CA HIS A 103 42.15 5.53 15.78
C HIS A 103 40.90 6.30 16.21
N LEU A 104 40.27 7.03 15.27
CA LEU A 104 39.02 7.77 15.53
C LEU A 104 37.92 6.89 16.14
N ARG A 105 37.78 5.65 15.63
CA ARG A 105 36.74 4.69 16.06
C ARG A 105 37.17 3.77 17.20
N ASP A 106 38.42 3.88 17.65
CA ASP A 106 39.07 2.97 18.60
C ASP A 106 39.02 1.46 18.23
N VAL A 107 39.08 1.12 16.95
CA VAL A 107 38.97 -0.26 16.44
C VAL A 107 40.31 -0.85 16.00
N SER A 108 40.43 -2.19 15.89
CA SER A 108 41.68 -2.83 15.48
C SER A 108 41.74 -3.09 13.97
N ALA A 109 42.89 -2.78 13.36
CA ALA A 109 43.20 -3.12 11.97
C ALA A 109 43.52 -4.62 11.75
N ALA A 110 43.48 -5.45 12.80
CA ALA A 110 43.53 -6.91 12.65
C ALA A 110 42.23 -7.48 12.06
N ASP A 111 41.12 -6.74 12.16
CA ASP A 111 39.85 -7.09 11.52
C ASP A 111 39.82 -6.52 10.10
N SER A 112 39.48 -7.37 9.12
CA SER A 112 39.37 -6.97 7.71
C SER A 112 38.24 -5.97 7.46
N MET A 113 37.23 -5.85 8.33
CA MET A 113 36.23 -4.78 8.24
C MET A 113 36.82 -3.38 8.43
N ASN A 114 37.99 -3.28 9.06
CA ASN A 114 38.70 -2.05 9.40
C ASN A 114 39.91 -1.81 8.49
N LEU A 115 39.97 -2.47 7.33
CA LEU A 115 41.00 -2.30 6.31
C LEU A 115 40.39 -1.68 5.05
N TYR A 116 41.17 -0.84 4.36
CA TYR A 116 40.70 -0.08 3.20
C TYR A 116 41.53 -0.37 1.93
N PRO A 117 40.89 -0.51 0.76
CA PRO A 117 41.53 -0.98 -0.46
C PRO A 117 42.34 0.13 -1.15
N THR A 118 43.48 -0.24 -1.74
CA THR A 118 44.25 0.71 -2.57
C THR A 118 43.60 0.94 -3.93
N HIS A 119 42.96 -0.09 -4.49
CA HIS A 119 42.51 -0.06 -5.89
C HIS A 119 41.18 0.65 -6.11
N PHE A 120 40.38 0.91 -5.07
CA PHE A 120 39.14 1.67 -5.24
C PHE A 120 39.42 3.09 -5.77
N THR A 121 40.27 3.85 -5.07
CA THR A 121 40.65 5.21 -5.49
C THR A 121 41.60 5.20 -6.69
N TRP A 122 42.41 4.14 -6.86
CA TRP A 122 43.29 4.01 -8.02
C TRP A 122 42.51 3.85 -9.33
N ASN A 123 41.47 3.03 -9.32
CA ASN A 123 40.68 2.70 -10.51
C ASN A 123 39.82 3.87 -11.02
N LEU A 124 39.50 4.83 -10.15
CA LEU A 124 38.69 6.01 -10.49
C LEU A 124 39.44 7.03 -11.35
N GLN A 125 40.76 7.15 -11.22
CA GLN A 125 41.55 8.13 -11.99
C GLN A 125 42.33 7.52 -13.16
N TYR A 126 43.06 6.41 -12.95
CA TYR A 126 44.18 6.07 -13.84
C TYR A 126 44.11 4.74 -14.57
N GLY A 127 43.11 3.89 -14.33
CA GLY A 127 42.85 2.72 -15.20
C GLY A 127 44.10 1.88 -15.57
N ALA A 128 44.92 1.51 -14.57
CA ALA A 128 46.21 0.80 -14.70
C ALA A 128 47.47 1.60 -15.09
N ILE A 129 47.39 2.92 -15.29
CA ILE A 129 48.52 3.73 -15.77
C ILE A 129 49.17 4.50 -14.60
N GLY A 130 50.27 3.97 -14.07
CA GLY A 130 51.27 4.73 -13.30
C GLY A 130 50.81 5.32 -11.95
N ALA A 131 51.78 5.95 -11.28
CA ALA A 131 51.60 6.59 -9.98
C ALA A 131 50.96 7.99 -10.13
N SER A 132 50.29 8.45 -9.07
CA SER A 132 49.48 9.67 -9.04
C SER A 132 50.12 10.78 -8.21
N PHE A 133 49.60 12.00 -8.32
CA PHE A 133 49.96 13.09 -7.41
C PHE A 133 49.66 12.74 -5.93
N PRO A 134 50.49 13.17 -4.95
CA PRO A 134 50.14 13.15 -3.54
C PRO A 134 48.77 13.78 -3.29
N THR A 135 48.04 13.30 -2.32
CA THR A 135 46.68 13.71 -1.93
C THR A 135 45.55 13.36 -2.89
N ASN A 136 45.81 12.89 -4.11
CA ASN A 136 44.73 12.54 -5.04
C ASN A 136 43.78 11.46 -4.49
N ALA A 137 44.29 10.41 -3.83
CA ALA A 137 43.41 9.41 -3.23
C ALA A 137 42.64 10.00 -2.06
N LEU A 138 43.28 10.86 -1.27
CA LEU A 138 42.67 11.52 -0.13
C LEU A 138 41.54 12.47 -0.56
N ASN A 139 41.68 13.17 -1.69
CA ASN A 139 40.63 14.00 -2.28
C ASN A 139 39.42 13.16 -2.71
N ILE A 140 39.64 12.00 -3.35
CA ILE A 140 38.55 11.07 -3.68
C ILE A 140 37.84 10.61 -2.40
N ILE A 141 38.59 10.22 -1.37
CA ILE A 141 38.02 9.76 -0.10
C ILE A 141 37.28 10.89 0.61
N LYS A 142 37.77 12.12 0.51
CA LYS A 142 37.09 13.31 1.04
C LYS A 142 35.77 13.59 0.31
N GLU A 143 35.70 13.34 -0.99
CA GLU A 143 34.51 13.61 -1.79
C GLU A 143 33.45 12.49 -1.65
N ILE A 144 33.83 11.24 -1.97
CA ILE A 144 32.90 10.11 -2.08
C ILE A 144 33.12 8.99 -1.05
N GLY A 145 34.13 9.12 -0.20
CA GLY A 145 34.50 8.09 0.78
C GLY A 145 35.24 6.90 0.18
N THR A 146 35.42 5.83 0.96
CA THR A 146 36.01 4.57 0.50
C THR A 146 35.36 3.35 1.16
N PRO A 147 35.06 2.28 0.41
CA PRO A 147 34.57 1.04 0.99
C PRO A 147 35.69 0.36 1.81
N ASN A 148 35.34 -0.50 2.77
CA ASN A 148 36.33 -1.42 3.33
C ASN A 148 36.69 -2.53 2.31
N VAL A 149 37.76 -3.28 2.60
CA VAL A 149 38.25 -4.34 1.70
C VAL A 149 37.22 -5.45 1.48
N LEU A 150 36.30 -5.73 2.42
CA LEU A 150 35.26 -6.73 2.25
C LEU A 150 34.19 -6.27 1.25
N THR A 151 33.73 -5.01 1.38
CA THR A 151 32.73 -4.40 0.50
C THR A 151 33.26 -4.23 -0.93
N TRP A 152 34.54 -3.86 -1.06
CA TRP A 152 35.22 -3.76 -2.36
C TRP A 152 35.52 -5.13 -2.99
N GLY A 153 35.95 -6.11 -2.19
CA GLY A 153 36.30 -7.46 -2.64
C GLY A 153 37.81 -7.79 -2.59
N GLY A 154 38.61 -7.04 -1.84
CA GLY A 154 40.04 -7.28 -1.64
C GLY A 154 40.84 -6.01 -1.33
N MET A 155 42.15 -6.13 -1.18
CA MET A 155 43.04 -4.95 -1.09
C MET A 155 43.29 -4.33 -2.49
N SER A 156 43.39 -5.20 -3.49
CA SER A 156 43.64 -4.91 -4.90
C SER A 156 42.63 -5.66 -5.76
N GLY A 157 42.54 -5.30 -7.05
CA GLY A 157 41.61 -5.89 -7.99
C GLY A 157 41.99 -5.58 -9.43
N ASP A 158 41.06 -5.78 -10.37
CA ASP A 158 41.24 -5.35 -11.75
C ASP A 158 41.43 -3.82 -11.79
N PRO A 159 42.48 -3.29 -12.43
CA PRO A 159 42.83 -1.87 -12.36
C PRO A 159 41.90 -0.95 -13.17
N THR A 160 40.94 -1.51 -13.91
CA THR A 160 39.96 -0.76 -14.71
C THR A 160 38.57 -0.70 -14.06
N GLN A 161 38.31 -1.60 -13.10
CA GLN A 161 36.99 -1.86 -12.55
C GLN A 161 36.48 -0.71 -11.67
N TRP A 162 35.24 -0.28 -11.89
CA TRP A 162 34.51 0.56 -10.95
C TRP A 162 33.55 -0.26 -10.09
N MET A 163 33.30 0.21 -8.87
CA MET A 163 32.34 -0.43 -7.97
C MET A 163 30.92 -0.30 -8.54
N SER A 164 30.08 -1.31 -8.34
CA SER A 164 28.66 -1.22 -8.67
C SER A 164 27.83 -1.71 -7.48
N GLY A 165 26.79 -0.96 -7.14
CA GLY A 165 25.86 -1.23 -6.05
C GLY A 165 25.76 -0.03 -5.10
N TYR A 166 24.56 0.54 -4.97
CA TYR A 166 24.30 1.71 -4.14
C TYR A 166 24.73 1.48 -2.67
N ASP A 167 24.37 0.35 -2.08
CA ASP A 167 24.67 0.04 -0.68
C ASP A 167 26.19 0.01 -0.40
N LYS A 168 27.00 -0.33 -1.41
CA LYS A 168 28.46 -0.32 -1.29
C LYS A 168 29.01 1.10 -1.27
N TYR A 169 28.46 1.97 -2.11
CA TYR A 169 28.81 3.39 -2.10
C TYR A 169 28.31 4.06 -0.82
N TYR A 170 27.11 3.74 -0.36
CA TYR A 170 26.61 4.23 0.93
C TYR A 170 27.52 3.82 2.09
N ALA A 171 27.97 2.55 2.13
CA ALA A 171 28.96 2.08 3.09
C ALA A 171 30.31 2.82 2.95
N ALA A 172 30.70 3.23 1.74
CA ALA A 172 31.90 4.02 1.50
C ALA A 172 31.81 5.44 2.06
N MET A 173 30.64 6.08 1.95
CA MET A 173 30.39 7.46 2.42
C MET A 173 30.56 7.63 3.94
N HIS A 174 30.57 6.53 4.71
CA HIS A 174 30.88 6.56 6.14
C HIS A 174 32.39 6.64 6.44
N ASN A 175 33.26 6.47 5.45
CA ASN A 175 34.70 6.46 5.61
C ASN A 175 35.30 7.62 4.81
N LYS A 176 35.35 8.82 5.41
CA LYS A 176 35.80 10.05 4.73
C LYS A 176 37.00 10.69 5.40
N VAL A 177 37.78 11.40 4.59
CA VAL A 177 38.79 12.36 5.04
C VAL A 177 38.07 13.68 5.22
N SER A 178 38.12 14.27 6.41
CA SER A 178 37.55 15.60 6.66
C SER A 178 38.51 16.70 6.24
N LYS A 179 39.81 16.51 6.50
CA LYS A 179 40.86 17.51 6.23
C LYS A 179 42.14 16.87 5.74
N ILE A 180 42.79 17.52 4.77
CA ILE A 180 44.12 17.19 4.28
C ILE A 180 45.00 18.39 4.60
N MET A 181 46.16 18.16 5.22
CA MET A 181 47.08 19.20 5.65
C MET A 181 48.51 18.85 5.26
N ARG A 182 49.37 19.87 5.20
CA ARG A 182 50.81 19.70 5.01
C ARG A 182 51.61 20.17 6.22
N ILE A 183 52.76 19.56 6.45
CA ILE A 183 53.82 20.12 7.28
C ILE A 183 54.85 20.72 6.33
N GLU A 184 54.90 22.05 6.26
CA GLU A 184 55.90 22.79 5.49
C GLU A 184 57.26 22.78 6.19
N LYS A 185 58.33 23.02 5.42
CA LYS A 185 59.72 23.02 5.91
C LYS A 185 60.11 21.71 6.60
N ALA A 186 59.59 20.58 6.10
CA ALA A 186 59.80 19.25 6.65
C ALA A 186 61.29 18.86 6.77
N THR A 187 62.18 19.43 5.96
CA THR A 187 63.64 19.21 5.95
C THR A 187 64.40 20.05 6.99
N THR A 188 63.71 20.65 7.96
CA THR A 188 64.31 21.50 9.01
C THR A 188 64.02 20.95 10.41
N GLU A 189 64.73 21.42 11.44
CA GLU A 189 64.42 21.12 12.84
C GLU A 189 62.99 21.50 13.23
N GLU A 190 62.49 22.64 12.73
CA GLU A 190 61.10 23.07 12.94
C GLU A 190 60.10 22.06 12.35
N GLY A 191 60.40 21.54 11.15
CA GLY A 191 59.62 20.50 10.49
C GLY A 191 59.64 19.18 11.25
N LEU A 192 60.83 18.73 11.68
CA LEU A 192 60.99 17.53 12.50
C LEU A 192 60.22 17.65 13.83
N PHE A 193 60.26 18.81 14.47
CA PHE A 193 59.49 19.08 15.69
C PHE A 193 57.99 18.90 15.47
N LYS A 194 57.44 19.47 14.38
CA LYS A 194 56.03 19.29 13.99
C LYS A 194 55.69 17.83 13.66
N ILE A 195 56.57 17.13 12.96
CA ILE A 195 56.45 15.70 12.65
C ILE A 195 56.35 14.87 13.94
N LYS A 196 57.23 15.13 14.91
CA LYS A 196 57.23 14.43 16.21
C LYS A 196 55.93 14.67 16.98
N HIS A 197 55.43 15.91 17.01
CA HIS A 197 54.14 16.21 17.65
C HIS A 197 52.97 15.54 16.94
N TRP A 198 52.94 15.50 15.61
CA TRP A 198 51.90 14.76 14.88
C TRP A 198 51.90 13.27 15.25
N ILE A 199 53.07 12.64 15.23
CA ILE A 199 53.24 11.21 15.56
C ILE A 199 52.91 10.93 17.04
N ASN A 200 53.23 11.85 17.94
CA ASN A 200 53.02 11.69 19.37
C ASN A 200 51.57 11.93 19.80
N ASP A 201 50.94 13.00 19.32
CA ASP A 201 49.70 13.54 19.91
C ASP A 201 48.78 14.27 18.92
N HIS A 202 48.90 13.97 17.61
CA HIS A 202 48.15 14.62 16.52
C HIS A 202 48.26 16.15 16.48
N ALA A 203 49.34 16.72 17.03
CA ALA A 203 49.48 18.16 17.23
C ALA A 203 48.38 18.79 18.13
N LYS A 204 47.62 17.95 18.86
CA LYS A 204 46.45 18.32 19.67
C LYS A 204 46.63 18.03 21.17
N GLY A 205 47.69 17.33 21.56
CA GLY A 205 47.88 16.87 22.93
C GLY A 205 47.03 15.63 23.27
N GLU A 206 46.69 14.82 22.27
CA GLU A 206 45.99 13.54 22.43
C GLU A 206 46.91 12.44 23.00
N ASP A 207 46.32 11.37 23.55
CA ASP A 207 47.05 10.24 24.17
C ASP A 207 47.91 9.42 23.18
N SER A 208 47.69 9.60 21.88
CA SER A 208 48.49 9.04 20.81
C SER A 208 48.29 9.84 19.53
N GLY A 209 49.32 9.89 18.69
CA GLY A 209 49.27 10.54 17.40
C GLY A 209 49.13 9.57 16.23
N GLY A 210 49.48 10.11 15.06
CA GLY A 210 49.06 9.57 13.77
C GLY A 210 50.21 9.05 12.91
N LEU A 211 49.86 8.74 11.67
CA LEU A 211 50.81 8.45 10.59
C LEU A 211 50.87 9.64 9.63
N LEU A 212 51.93 9.73 8.85
CA LEU A 212 52.07 10.76 7.82
C LEU A 212 52.78 10.21 6.59
N CYS A 213 52.41 10.69 5.41
CA CYS A 213 52.98 10.25 4.14
C CYS A 213 53.99 11.26 3.61
N PHE A 214 55.02 10.75 2.93
CA PHE A 214 56.02 11.59 2.28
C PHE A 214 56.50 10.97 0.98
N PHE A 215 56.70 11.83 0.00
CA PHE A 215 57.37 11.49 -1.24
C PHE A 215 58.88 11.61 -1.09
N THR A 216 59.59 10.68 -1.71
CA THR A 216 61.04 10.65 -1.66
C THR A 216 61.63 10.13 -2.96
N ASN A 217 62.81 10.65 -3.29
CA ASN A 217 63.69 10.11 -4.33
C ASN A 217 64.69 9.08 -3.76
N LEU A 218 64.50 8.63 -2.51
CA LEU A 218 65.30 7.55 -1.93
C LEU A 218 65.27 6.32 -2.83
N ARG A 219 66.46 5.93 -3.32
CA ARG A 219 66.64 4.74 -4.13
C ARG A 219 66.38 3.49 -3.30
N CYS A 220 65.14 3.02 -3.30
CA CYS A 220 64.78 1.84 -2.52
C CYS A 220 64.95 0.53 -3.32
N TYR A 221 65.14 0.59 -4.64
CA TYR A 221 65.19 -0.56 -5.55
C TYR A 221 66.51 -0.63 -6.36
N PRO A 222 67.03 -1.83 -6.71
CA PRO A 222 68.22 -1.97 -7.56
C PRO A 222 67.97 -1.37 -8.94
N ALA A 223 68.94 -0.70 -9.55
CA ALA A 223 68.76 -0.14 -10.89
C ALA A 223 68.43 -1.28 -11.87
N PHE A 224 67.43 -1.08 -12.74
CA PHE A 224 67.04 -2.08 -13.74
C PHE A 224 68.19 -2.48 -14.68
N ASN A 225 69.12 -1.54 -14.91
CA ASN A 225 70.27 -1.73 -15.78
C ASN A 225 71.54 -2.15 -15.01
N ASP A 226 71.52 -2.08 -13.68
CA ASP A 226 72.63 -2.54 -12.82
C ASP A 226 72.12 -3.04 -11.45
N PRO A 227 71.70 -4.32 -11.37
CA PRO A 227 71.21 -4.91 -10.13
C PRO A 227 72.32 -5.16 -9.08
N GLN A 228 73.59 -4.87 -9.38
CA GLN A 228 74.71 -5.01 -8.43
C GLN A 228 75.06 -3.70 -7.71
N GLU A 229 74.46 -2.57 -8.10
CA GLU A 229 74.72 -1.31 -7.42
C GLU A 229 74.15 -1.30 -6.00
N PRO A 230 74.90 -0.74 -5.03
CA PRO A 230 74.52 -0.73 -3.63
C PRO A 230 73.24 0.10 -3.41
N LEU A 231 72.32 -0.44 -2.60
CA LEU A 231 71.18 0.29 -2.05
C LEU A 231 71.65 1.14 -0.86
N PRO A 232 70.96 2.25 -0.53
CA PRO A 232 71.29 3.11 0.61
C PRO A 232 70.91 2.49 1.97
N PHE A 233 70.65 1.18 2.03
CA PHE A 233 70.30 0.47 3.25
C PHE A 233 71.54 -0.18 3.84
N ASP A 234 71.93 0.28 5.02
CA ASP A 234 72.80 -0.47 5.93
C ASP A 234 71.95 -1.13 7.03
N VAL A 235 72.61 -1.69 8.05
CA VAL A 235 71.99 -2.41 9.16
C VAL A 235 72.38 -1.74 10.48
N LEU A 236 71.40 -1.52 11.35
CA LEU A 236 71.65 -0.95 12.67
C LEU A 236 72.59 -1.82 13.50
N PRO A 237 73.62 -1.23 14.14
CA PRO A 237 74.61 -1.95 14.92
C PRO A 237 74.04 -2.44 16.26
N ALA A 238 74.81 -3.23 17.01
CA ALA A 238 74.38 -3.84 18.27
C ALA A 238 74.14 -2.82 19.39
N GLU A 239 74.76 -1.66 19.28
CA GLU A 239 74.66 -0.53 20.19
C GLU A 239 73.35 0.24 20.00
N SER A 240 72.75 0.19 18.81
CA SER A 240 71.49 0.85 18.50
C SER A 240 70.28 0.03 18.96
N PRO A 241 69.22 0.67 19.48
CA PRO A 241 67.89 0.05 19.54
C PRO A 241 67.48 -0.52 18.18
N ASP A 242 66.67 -1.59 18.20
CA ASP A 242 66.24 -2.31 16.99
C ASP A 242 67.41 -2.79 16.10
N THR A 243 68.50 -3.24 16.73
CA THR A 243 69.66 -3.89 16.07
C THR A 243 69.22 -4.82 14.95
N GLY A 244 69.87 -4.74 13.80
CA GLY A 244 69.56 -5.58 12.65
C GLY A 244 68.50 -5.01 11.70
N TYR A 245 67.78 -3.97 12.11
CA TYR A 245 66.86 -3.26 11.22
C TYR A 245 67.64 -2.49 10.15
N GLY A 246 67.05 -2.35 8.97
CA GLY A 246 67.60 -1.52 7.92
C GLY A 246 67.64 -0.05 8.35
N VAL A 247 68.71 0.65 7.98
CA VAL A 247 68.89 2.08 8.24
C VAL A 247 69.38 2.80 6.98
N VAL A 248 68.86 4.01 6.79
CA VAL A 248 69.32 4.96 5.77
C VAL A 248 69.95 6.14 6.50
N ALA A 249 71.26 6.26 6.38
CA ALA A 249 72.06 7.33 6.97
C ALA A 249 72.61 8.34 5.94
N ASP A 250 72.44 8.06 4.64
CA ASP A 250 72.91 8.90 3.54
C ASP A 250 71.97 8.81 2.32
N LEU A 251 71.99 9.83 1.46
CA LEU A 251 71.20 9.94 0.23
C LEU A 251 72.08 9.68 -1.00
N LEU A 252 71.96 8.48 -1.59
CA LEU A 252 72.73 8.09 -2.77
C LEU A 252 72.10 8.58 -4.09
N CYS A 253 72.94 8.95 -5.06
CA CYS A 253 72.49 9.25 -6.42
C CYS A 253 71.90 8.01 -7.12
N PRO A 254 70.69 8.10 -7.71
CA PRO A 254 70.15 7.02 -8.51
C PRO A 254 70.84 6.94 -9.88
N SER A 255 71.47 5.80 -10.18
CA SER A 255 72.01 5.51 -11.50
C SER A 255 70.86 5.07 -12.41
N GLY A 256 70.47 5.93 -13.36
CA GLY A 256 69.42 5.62 -14.35
C GLY A 256 68.13 6.44 -14.25
N GLY A 257 68.11 7.54 -13.49
CA GLY A 257 67.00 8.49 -13.44
C GLY A 257 66.17 8.44 -12.15
N THR A 258 65.18 9.33 -12.05
CA THR A 258 64.33 9.53 -10.88
C THR A 258 63.22 8.47 -10.77
N LEU A 259 63.15 7.79 -9.62
CA LEU A 259 62.03 6.92 -9.25
C LEU A 259 61.41 7.45 -7.96
N LEU A 260 60.42 8.32 -8.10
CA LEU A 260 59.64 8.85 -6.99
C LEU A 260 58.86 7.70 -6.30
N HIS A 261 58.98 7.61 -4.98
CA HIS A 261 58.26 6.64 -4.15
C HIS A 261 57.58 7.34 -2.98
N GLU A 262 56.44 6.81 -2.53
CA GLU A 262 55.74 7.32 -1.34
C GLU A 262 55.69 6.24 -0.26
N MET A 263 56.02 6.65 0.97
CA MET A 263 56.03 5.80 2.16
C MET A 263 55.38 6.54 3.33
N ALA A 264 55.14 5.82 4.43
CA ALA A 264 54.55 6.40 5.64
C ALA A 264 55.55 6.40 6.81
N ILE A 265 55.58 7.49 7.56
CA ILE A 265 56.30 7.60 8.83
C ILE A 265 55.36 7.13 9.93
N VAL A 266 55.82 6.16 10.72
CA VAL A 266 55.03 5.46 11.75
C VAL A 266 55.55 5.65 13.16
N GLY A 267 56.61 6.43 13.32
CA GLY A 267 57.27 6.58 14.60
C GLY A 267 58.55 7.37 14.50
N TYR A 268 59.14 7.60 15.66
CA TYR A 268 60.49 8.14 15.78
C TYR A 268 61.16 7.57 17.02
N ASN A 269 62.49 7.52 16.99
CA ASN A 269 63.29 7.06 18.11
C ASN A 269 64.59 7.85 18.18
N ASP A 270 64.69 8.73 19.18
CA ASP A 270 65.82 9.62 19.43
C ASP A 270 67.09 8.87 19.87
N SER A 271 66.94 7.60 20.27
CA SER A 271 68.05 6.76 20.74
C SER A 271 68.64 5.85 19.64
N ILE A 272 68.07 5.84 18.43
CA ILE A 272 68.70 5.13 17.29
C ILE A 272 70.06 5.78 17.03
N CYS A 273 71.11 4.97 16.89
CA CYS A 273 72.45 5.47 16.64
C CYS A 273 73.13 4.72 15.50
N TYR A 274 73.88 5.43 14.68
CA TYR A 274 74.60 4.85 13.54
C TYR A 274 75.88 5.64 13.27
N ASP A 275 77.01 4.94 13.21
CA ASP A 275 78.35 5.52 13.03
C ASP A 275 78.55 5.81 11.54
N VAL A 276 78.41 7.08 11.16
CA VAL A 276 78.42 7.50 9.75
C VAL A 276 79.84 7.71 9.25
N ASN A 277 80.77 8.06 10.15
CA ASN A 277 82.16 8.37 9.78
C ASN A 277 83.13 7.18 9.98
N GLY A 278 82.67 6.10 10.62
CA GLY A 278 83.40 4.87 10.87
C GLY A 278 84.47 4.99 11.97
N ASP A 279 84.37 5.96 12.87
CA ASP A 279 85.37 6.21 13.92
C ASP A 279 85.13 5.41 15.23
N GLY A 280 84.00 4.71 15.31
CA GLY A 280 83.60 3.87 16.44
C GLY A 280 82.93 4.63 17.59
N ASN A 281 82.64 5.92 17.47
CA ASN A 281 81.86 6.71 18.42
C ASN A 281 80.57 7.22 17.75
N PHE A 282 79.55 7.54 18.56
CA PHE A 282 78.34 8.19 18.08
C PHE A 282 78.28 9.59 18.68
N THR A 283 78.18 10.62 17.85
CA THR A 283 78.29 12.01 18.24
C THR A 283 77.14 12.87 17.72
N THR A 284 76.89 14.00 18.39
CA THR A 284 75.94 15.03 17.93
C THR A 284 76.55 16.44 18.01
N ASP A 285 77.82 16.53 18.40
CA ASP A 285 78.52 17.75 18.79
C ASP A 285 79.86 17.93 18.04
N ILE A 286 80.10 17.12 17.02
CA ILE A 286 81.26 17.19 16.13
C ILE A 286 80.75 17.52 14.73
N ASP A 287 81.34 18.52 14.07
CA ASP A 287 81.09 18.83 12.66
C ASP A 287 81.63 17.68 11.78
N LEU A 288 80.72 16.80 11.34
CA LEU A 288 81.03 15.59 10.59
C LEU A 288 81.13 15.85 9.08
N ASN A 289 80.44 16.88 8.59
CA ASN A 289 80.40 17.20 7.16
C ASN A 289 81.43 18.27 6.74
N GLY A 290 82.06 18.95 7.71
CA GLY A 290 83.10 19.96 7.53
C GLY A 290 82.59 21.33 7.08
N ASP A 291 81.32 21.65 7.28
CA ASP A 291 80.70 22.91 6.83
C ASP A 291 80.82 24.06 7.86
N GLY A 292 81.39 23.79 9.03
CA GLY A 292 81.62 24.75 10.11
C GLY A 292 80.40 25.01 10.99
N LYS A 293 79.32 24.22 10.86
CA LYS A 293 78.15 24.22 11.73
C LYS A 293 78.05 22.86 12.43
N ILE A 294 77.31 22.85 13.54
CA ILE A 294 76.90 21.62 14.22
C ILE A 294 75.38 21.65 14.17
N ASP A 295 74.80 20.86 13.27
CA ASP A 295 73.35 20.77 13.09
C ASP A 295 72.89 19.31 12.87
N LEU A 296 71.65 19.10 12.42
CA LEU A 296 71.13 17.75 12.18
C LEU A 296 72.01 16.92 11.23
N LEU A 297 72.71 17.53 10.26
CA LEU A 297 73.63 16.85 9.34
C LEU A 297 74.81 16.18 10.04
N ASP A 298 75.09 16.56 11.27
CA ASP A 298 76.18 16.05 12.11
C ASP A 298 75.70 15.05 13.17
N SER A 299 74.39 14.78 13.22
CA SER A 299 73.82 13.88 14.21
C SER A 299 73.98 12.42 13.78
N GLU A 300 74.63 11.63 14.62
CA GLU A 300 74.65 10.17 14.56
C GLU A 300 73.56 9.53 15.43
N TYR A 301 72.73 10.36 16.06
CA TYR A 301 71.57 9.94 16.85
C TYR A 301 70.24 10.38 16.22
N GLY A 302 69.22 9.58 16.51
CA GLY A 302 67.84 9.84 16.20
C GLY A 302 67.44 9.46 14.78
N ALA A 303 66.26 8.84 14.66
CA ALA A 303 65.72 8.44 13.37
C ALA A 303 64.19 8.47 13.35
N LEU A 304 63.64 8.63 12.15
CA LEU A 304 62.23 8.38 11.84
C LEU A 304 62.05 6.92 11.47
N LYS A 305 61.00 6.28 11.99
CA LYS A 305 60.64 4.90 11.64
C LYS A 305 59.68 4.92 10.46
N ILE A 306 60.07 4.28 9.37
CA ILE A 306 59.35 4.26 8.10
C ILE A 306 58.75 2.88 7.88
N VAL A 307 57.54 2.82 7.31
CA VAL A 307 56.96 1.59 6.77
C VAL A 307 56.91 1.65 5.24
N ASN A 308 57.35 0.57 4.58
CA ASN A 308 57.25 0.42 3.14
C ASN A 308 56.09 -0.52 2.76
N SER A 309 55.70 -0.53 1.49
CA SER A 309 54.63 -1.37 0.94
C SER A 309 55.16 -2.48 0.03
N TRP A 310 56.38 -2.96 0.25
CA TRP A 310 57.00 -4.04 -0.54
C TRP A 310 57.04 -5.39 0.17
N GLY A 311 56.29 -5.52 1.26
CA GLY A 311 56.20 -6.75 2.06
C GLY A 311 57.25 -6.84 3.16
N GLU A 312 57.07 -7.83 4.03
CA GLU A 312 57.84 -7.99 5.27
C GLU A 312 59.32 -8.32 5.07
N GLY A 313 59.70 -8.79 3.87
CA GLY A 313 61.10 -9.08 3.55
C GLY A 313 61.97 -7.85 3.30
N PHE A 314 61.37 -6.66 3.21
CA PHE A 314 62.07 -5.40 2.91
C PHE A 314 62.46 -4.64 4.20
N PRO A 315 63.59 -3.90 4.20
CA PRO A 315 64.74 -4.04 3.29
C PRO A 315 65.50 -5.35 3.55
N ASN A 316 65.29 -5.95 4.72
CA ASN A 316 65.81 -7.27 5.09
C ASN A 316 64.78 -8.02 5.96
N SER A 317 64.99 -9.32 6.14
CA SER A 317 64.06 -10.19 6.89
C SER A 317 63.87 -9.83 8.38
N GLN A 318 64.80 -9.09 9.01
CA GLN A 318 64.69 -8.71 10.42
C GLN A 318 63.83 -7.45 10.60
N SER A 319 63.74 -6.62 9.57
CA SER A 319 63.08 -5.33 9.65
C SER A 319 61.57 -5.40 9.44
N GLY A 320 61.05 -6.51 8.89
CA GLY A 320 59.61 -6.78 8.80
C GLY A 320 58.84 -5.78 7.94
N GLY A 321 59.47 -5.15 6.93
CA GLY A 321 58.88 -4.10 6.10
C GLY A 321 59.12 -2.67 6.60
N TYR A 322 59.76 -2.51 7.75
CA TYR A 322 60.12 -1.22 8.33
C TYR A 322 61.59 -0.89 8.09
N PHE A 323 61.99 0.36 8.25
CA PHE A 323 63.39 0.76 8.35
C PHE A 323 63.52 2.11 9.06
N TYR A 324 64.74 2.48 9.43
CA TYR A 324 65.03 3.76 10.06
C TYR A 324 65.66 4.74 9.08
N LEU A 325 65.16 5.97 9.10
CA LEU A 325 65.70 7.10 8.34
C LEU A 325 66.32 8.07 9.35
N MET A 326 67.66 8.14 9.40
CA MET A 326 68.37 8.95 10.41
C MET A 326 68.01 10.43 10.29
N TYR A 327 67.97 11.16 11.40
CA TYR A 327 67.64 12.60 11.38
C TYR A 327 68.59 13.42 10.53
N ARG A 328 69.85 13.01 10.42
CA ARG A 328 70.80 13.63 9.49
C ARG A 328 70.32 13.67 8.06
N THR A 329 69.56 12.68 7.59
CA THR A 329 69.12 12.67 6.20
C THR A 329 68.05 13.72 5.93
N ILE A 330 67.32 14.19 6.95
CA ILE A 330 66.20 15.13 6.80
C ILE A 330 66.61 16.43 6.09
N PRO A 331 67.67 17.16 6.53
CA PRO A 331 68.18 18.33 5.82
C PRO A 331 69.13 18.00 4.66
N MET A 332 69.56 16.74 4.48
CA MET A 332 70.51 16.37 3.44
C MET A 332 69.98 16.67 2.04
N LYS A 333 70.89 17.14 1.20
CA LYS A 333 70.67 17.35 -0.21
C LYS A 333 71.80 16.73 -1.02
N THR A 334 71.44 15.94 -2.02
CA THR A 334 72.41 15.30 -2.89
C THR A 334 72.25 15.85 -4.30
N VAL A 335 73.33 16.40 -4.86
CA VAL A 335 73.35 16.87 -6.24
C VAL A 335 73.90 15.77 -7.14
N CYS A 336 73.08 15.30 -8.08
CA CYS A 336 73.43 14.22 -8.98
C CYS A 336 73.47 14.71 -10.42
N THR A 337 74.43 14.18 -11.18
CA THR A 337 74.55 14.46 -12.61
C THR A 337 74.20 13.19 -13.38
N VAL A 338 73.09 13.21 -14.12
CA VAL A 338 72.63 12.12 -14.98
C VAL A 338 72.54 12.65 -16.41
N GLU A 339 73.26 12.04 -17.35
CA GLU A 339 73.22 12.40 -18.78
C GLU A 339 73.37 13.91 -19.08
N ASN A 340 74.30 14.59 -18.40
CA ASN A 340 74.57 16.04 -18.48
C ASN A 340 73.49 16.97 -17.88
N SER A 341 72.49 16.43 -17.18
CA SER A 341 71.52 17.20 -16.38
C SER A 341 71.86 17.12 -14.90
N ILE A 342 71.77 18.25 -14.20
CA ILE A 342 71.99 18.36 -12.74
C ILE A 342 70.63 18.29 -12.04
N PHE A 343 70.48 17.33 -11.12
CA PHE A 343 69.30 17.17 -10.27
C PHE A 343 69.71 17.33 -8.80
N GLU A 344 68.92 18.07 -8.02
CA GLU A 344 69.08 18.19 -6.57
C GLU A 344 68.00 17.32 -5.92
N TYR A 345 68.41 16.34 -5.11
CA TYR A 345 67.52 15.45 -4.38
C TYR A 345 67.48 15.80 -2.90
N SER A 346 66.31 15.66 -2.30
CA SER A 346 66.08 15.82 -0.86
C SER A 346 65.33 14.62 -0.31
N THR A 347 65.43 14.39 0.99
CA THR A 347 64.69 13.31 1.67
C THR A 347 63.18 13.42 1.48
N PHE A 348 62.64 14.62 1.66
CA PHE A 348 61.23 14.93 1.43
C PHE A 348 61.09 15.81 0.20
N GLU A 349 60.43 15.30 -0.83
CA GLU A 349 60.15 16.07 -2.03
C GLU A 349 59.37 17.33 -1.70
N HIS A 350 59.74 18.43 -2.35
CA HIS A 350 59.16 19.77 -2.13
C HIS A 350 59.27 20.33 -0.71
N ASN A 351 60.04 19.70 0.19
CA ASN A 351 60.16 20.12 1.59
C ASN A 351 58.83 20.08 2.36
N GLU A 352 57.98 19.10 2.01
CA GLU A 352 56.63 18.93 2.55
C GLU A 352 56.34 17.46 2.88
N VAL A 353 55.52 17.23 3.91
CA VAL A 353 54.92 15.92 4.22
C VAL A 353 53.43 16.09 4.54
N TYR A 354 52.63 15.04 4.36
CA TYR A 354 51.17 15.12 4.37
C TYR A 354 50.54 14.36 5.53
N VAL A 355 49.51 14.97 6.13
CA VAL A 355 48.73 14.43 7.23
C VAL A 355 47.24 14.63 6.95
N ILE A 356 46.39 13.86 7.63
CA ILE A 356 44.93 13.93 7.44
C ILE A 356 44.20 13.96 8.78
N GLU A 357 42.99 14.49 8.75
CA GLU A 357 41.96 14.21 9.75
C GLU A 357 40.85 13.41 9.09
N THR A 358 40.29 12.45 9.82
CA THR A 358 39.16 11.64 9.37
C THR A 358 37.89 12.02 10.11
N GLU A 359 36.74 11.60 9.57
CA GLU A 359 35.45 11.76 10.23
C GLU A 359 34.57 10.52 10.09
N ASP A 360 33.73 10.29 11.09
CA ASP A 360 32.67 9.30 11.03
C ASP A 360 31.43 9.92 10.37
N ASN A 361 31.49 10.09 9.04
CA ASN A 361 30.43 10.76 8.31
C ASN A 361 29.12 9.96 8.39
N VAL A 362 28.00 10.68 8.52
CA VAL A 362 26.64 10.12 8.50
C VAL A 362 25.90 10.75 7.32
N PRO A 363 25.81 10.06 6.18
CA PRO A 363 25.24 10.63 4.97
C PRO A 363 23.78 11.00 5.18
N LYS A 364 23.40 12.22 4.80
CA LYS A 364 22.03 12.75 5.01
C LYS A 364 21.16 12.68 3.77
N LEU A 365 21.70 13.13 2.64
CA LEU A 365 21.04 13.13 1.35
C LEU A 365 22.00 12.55 0.33
N THR A 366 21.57 11.55 -0.44
CA THR A 366 22.41 10.92 -1.45
C THR A 366 21.63 10.65 -2.72
N ALA A 367 22.27 10.75 -3.87
CA ALA A 367 21.77 10.27 -5.14
C ALA A 367 22.03 8.76 -5.28
N LYS A 368 21.01 8.02 -5.71
CA LYS A 368 21.12 6.65 -6.21
C LYS A 368 20.91 6.67 -7.71
N VAL A 369 21.91 6.28 -8.48
CA VAL A 369 21.91 6.37 -9.94
C VAL A 369 22.19 5.01 -10.54
N SER A 370 21.41 4.60 -11.55
CA SER A 370 21.77 3.48 -12.43
C SER A 370 21.87 3.98 -13.85
N MET A 371 23.00 3.73 -14.52
CA MET A 371 23.24 4.22 -15.87
C MET A 371 24.21 3.33 -16.64
N GLN A 372 24.24 3.52 -17.96
CA GLN A 372 25.22 2.91 -18.85
C GLN A 372 25.73 3.95 -19.85
N TYR A 373 27.04 3.91 -20.08
CA TYR A 373 27.70 4.66 -21.14
C TYR A 373 28.93 3.86 -21.60
N PRO A 374 29.18 3.70 -22.91
CA PRO A 374 30.29 2.88 -23.42
C PRO A 374 31.69 3.48 -23.16
N CYS A 375 31.78 4.79 -23.00
CA CYS A 375 33.05 5.51 -22.93
C CYS A 375 33.03 6.57 -21.81
N ARG A 376 33.34 6.18 -20.57
CA ARG A 376 33.21 7.06 -19.39
C ARG A 376 34.10 8.32 -19.43
N SER A 377 35.15 8.33 -20.25
CA SER A 377 36.00 9.53 -20.48
C SER A 377 35.37 10.57 -21.42
N LYS A 378 34.11 10.37 -21.83
CA LYS A 378 33.33 11.26 -22.68
C LYS A 378 32.14 11.87 -21.96
N ILE A 379 32.03 11.62 -20.66
CA ILE A 379 30.97 12.17 -19.83
C ILE A 379 31.54 12.79 -18.56
N GLU A 380 30.86 13.82 -18.08
CA GLU A 380 31.03 14.37 -16.75
C GLU A 380 29.72 14.21 -15.98
N MET A 381 29.83 13.77 -14.73
CA MET A 381 28.75 13.58 -13.79
C MET A 381 28.66 14.78 -12.86
N LEU A 382 27.44 15.28 -12.68
CA LEU A 382 27.16 16.35 -11.75
C LEU A 382 25.91 16.03 -10.93
N LEU A 383 25.89 16.53 -9.70
CA LEU A 383 24.68 16.66 -8.91
C LEU A 383 24.21 18.11 -8.96
N GLY A 384 22.90 18.32 -8.88
CA GLY A 384 22.37 19.66 -8.77
C GLY A 384 21.14 19.78 -7.90
N HIS A 385 20.87 21.00 -7.48
CA HIS A 385 19.70 21.35 -6.70
C HIS A 385 19.22 22.78 -6.96
N THR A 386 17.93 23.03 -6.72
CA THR A 386 17.31 24.35 -6.85
C THR A 386 16.12 24.52 -5.92
N ASP A 387 15.79 25.76 -5.57
CA ASP A 387 14.57 26.15 -4.84
C ASP A 387 13.42 26.60 -5.75
N SER A 388 13.63 26.53 -7.07
CA SER A 388 12.68 26.90 -8.10
C SER A 388 12.13 25.68 -8.82
N PHE A 389 10.85 25.74 -9.18
CA PHE A 389 10.22 24.78 -10.09
C PHE A 389 10.28 25.22 -11.55
N SER A 390 10.74 26.44 -11.83
CA SER A 390 10.94 26.92 -13.19
C SER A 390 12.17 26.26 -13.81
N ASN A 391 11.99 25.67 -14.99
CA ASN A 391 13.10 25.16 -15.79
C ASN A 391 13.99 26.29 -16.37
N GLU A 392 13.60 27.56 -16.21
CA GLU A 392 14.42 28.72 -16.58
C GLU A 392 15.50 29.05 -15.53
N VAL A 393 15.36 28.53 -14.30
CA VAL A 393 16.36 28.74 -13.24
C VAL A 393 17.37 27.62 -13.31
N SER A 394 18.63 27.97 -13.60
CA SER A 394 19.74 27.01 -13.56
C SER A 394 19.89 26.45 -12.14
N PRO A 395 20.01 25.13 -11.97
CA PRO A 395 20.38 24.57 -10.68
C PRO A 395 21.79 25.00 -10.29
N ASN A 396 22.06 25.00 -8.98
CA ASN A 396 23.44 24.93 -8.51
C ASN A 396 23.94 23.53 -8.84
N LEU A 397 25.10 23.46 -9.50
CA LEU A 397 25.70 22.22 -9.98
C LEU A 397 27.03 22.01 -9.27
N ASP A 398 27.20 20.80 -8.73
CA ASP A 398 28.43 20.32 -8.13
C ASP A 398 29.01 19.24 -9.03
N TYR A 399 30.24 19.47 -9.50
CA TYR A 399 31.00 18.48 -10.25
C TYR A 399 31.46 17.37 -9.32
N ILE A 400 31.43 16.13 -9.80
CA ILE A 400 31.90 14.97 -9.04
C ILE A 400 33.30 14.58 -9.56
N ASP A 401 34.32 15.24 -9.05
CA ASP A 401 35.70 15.16 -9.54
C ASP A 401 36.26 13.72 -9.48
N ALA A 402 35.84 12.94 -8.48
CA ALA A 402 36.20 11.53 -8.34
C ALA A 402 35.82 10.67 -9.56
N PHE A 403 34.74 11.00 -10.28
CA PHE A 403 34.30 10.25 -11.48
C PHE A 403 34.69 10.94 -12.79
N ASN A 404 34.93 12.25 -12.79
CA ASN A 404 35.12 13.03 -14.02
C ASN A 404 36.56 12.97 -14.56
N ASN A 405 37.55 12.70 -13.70
CA ASN A 405 38.97 12.66 -14.09
C ASN A 405 39.40 11.30 -14.66
N THR A 406 38.66 10.73 -15.62
CA THR A 406 38.99 9.43 -16.23
C THR A 406 39.75 9.55 -17.55
N LEU A 407 40.90 8.90 -17.65
CA LEU A 407 41.78 9.00 -18.83
C LEU A 407 41.48 7.97 -19.93
N ALA A 408 40.69 6.93 -19.64
CA ALA A 408 40.48 5.81 -20.55
C ALA A 408 39.01 5.70 -20.99
N CYS A 409 38.82 5.55 -22.30
CA CYS A 409 37.54 5.23 -22.91
C CYS A 409 37.15 3.79 -22.58
N LEU A 410 36.46 3.62 -21.46
CA LEU A 410 36.00 2.33 -20.94
C LEU A 410 34.51 2.41 -20.60
N PRO A 411 33.78 1.28 -20.61
CA PRO A 411 32.41 1.27 -20.12
C PRO A 411 32.36 1.62 -18.64
N MET A 412 31.18 1.98 -18.13
CA MET A 412 31.02 2.48 -16.75
C MET A 412 31.64 1.55 -15.68
N GLN A 413 31.43 0.23 -15.76
CA GLN A 413 32.05 -0.72 -14.83
C GLN A 413 33.53 -1.04 -15.14
N GLY A 414 34.06 -0.58 -16.27
CA GLY A 414 35.42 -0.86 -16.78
C GLY A 414 35.57 -2.22 -17.43
N ILE A 415 35.20 -3.28 -16.72
CA ILE A 415 35.44 -4.69 -17.10
C ILE A 415 34.35 -5.30 -17.99
N ASN A 416 33.19 -4.63 -18.13
CA ASN A 416 32.06 -5.09 -18.90
C ASN A 416 31.13 -3.91 -19.27
N ASN A 417 30.17 -4.16 -20.17
CA ASN A 417 29.18 -3.15 -20.62
C ASN A 417 27.89 -3.12 -19.77
N ASN A 418 27.85 -3.78 -18.61
CA ASN A 418 26.65 -3.76 -17.77
C ASN A 418 26.45 -2.35 -17.16
N PRO A 419 25.20 -1.95 -16.89
CA PRO A 419 24.92 -0.72 -16.16
C PRO A 419 25.65 -0.67 -14.82
N ILE A 420 26.16 0.50 -14.46
CA ILE A 420 26.68 0.76 -13.11
C ILE A 420 25.53 1.23 -12.22
N GLU A 421 25.58 0.89 -10.93
CA GLU A 421 24.76 1.52 -9.89
C GLU A 421 25.69 2.27 -8.92
N LEU A 422 25.50 3.59 -8.84
CA LEU A 422 26.30 4.52 -8.05
C LEU A 422 25.50 5.06 -6.86
N GLY A 423 26.21 5.38 -5.78
CA GLY A 423 25.71 6.20 -4.68
C GLY A 423 26.60 7.41 -4.52
N ILE A 424 26.02 8.61 -4.48
CA ILE A 424 26.77 9.88 -4.39
C ILE A 424 26.13 10.76 -3.34
N GLU A 425 26.90 11.25 -2.38
CA GLU A 425 26.39 12.15 -1.35
C GLU A 425 26.21 13.57 -1.90
N TYR A 426 25.11 14.26 -1.56
CA TYR A 426 24.98 15.69 -1.83
C TYR A 426 25.79 16.47 -0.81
N ASP A 427 26.64 17.42 -1.24
CA ASP A 427 27.31 18.31 -0.30
C ASP A 427 26.30 19.30 0.31
N LEU A 428 26.07 19.17 1.62
CA LEU A 428 25.15 20.00 2.39
C LEU A 428 25.87 21.07 3.24
N SER A 429 27.17 21.28 3.03
CA SER A 429 28.03 22.22 3.77
C SER A 429 27.50 23.66 3.79
N HIS A 430 26.61 24.02 2.86
CA HIS A 430 25.90 25.31 2.76
C HIS A 430 24.69 25.48 3.72
N ASN A 431 24.77 24.99 4.97
CA ASN A 431 23.77 25.25 6.04
C ASN A 431 22.30 24.94 5.65
N ILE A 432 22.03 23.69 5.27
CA ILE A 432 20.66 23.18 4.96
C ILE A 432 19.76 23.02 6.22
N LYS A 433 20.24 23.39 7.42
CA LYS A 433 19.39 23.35 8.63
C LYS A 433 18.16 24.28 8.55
N ASP A 434 18.22 25.35 7.76
CA ASP A 434 17.11 26.31 7.60
C ASP A 434 16.56 26.39 6.15
N TYR A 435 17.16 25.67 5.20
CA TYR A 435 16.85 25.77 3.77
C TYR A 435 16.83 24.39 3.12
N SER A 436 15.66 23.90 2.69
CA SER A 436 15.54 22.65 1.92
C SER A 436 15.37 23.00 0.44
N PRO A 437 16.30 22.58 -0.44
CA PRO A 437 16.08 22.63 -1.88
C PRO A 437 14.76 21.92 -2.23
N LYS A 438 14.10 22.41 -3.27
CA LYS A 438 12.78 21.92 -3.70
C LYS A 438 12.88 20.88 -4.81
N ARG A 439 13.98 20.88 -5.56
CA ARG A 439 14.27 19.91 -6.62
C ARG A 439 15.74 19.54 -6.60
N PHE A 440 16.00 18.29 -6.94
CA PHE A 440 17.31 17.69 -7.07
C PHE A 440 17.46 17.11 -8.48
N CYS A 441 18.64 17.19 -9.06
CA CYS A 441 18.95 16.54 -10.33
C CYS A 441 20.25 15.77 -10.30
N TYR A 442 20.29 14.78 -11.20
CA TYR A 442 21.50 14.20 -11.72
C TYR A 442 21.70 14.69 -13.14
N VAL A 443 22.92 15.10 -13.47
CA VAL A 443 23.25 15.67 -14.78
C VAL A 443 24.41 14.89 -15.37
N ILE A 444 24.28 14.56 -16.65
CA ILE A 444 25.39 14.10 -17.49
C ILE A 444 25.68 15.18 -18.51
N GLU A 445 26.91 15.67 -18.52
CA GLU A 445 27.46 16.47 -19.61
C GLU A 445 28.24 15.53 -20.52
N GLU A 446 27.90 15.50 -21.80
CA GLU A 446 28.46 14.57 -22.80
C GLU A 446 29.34 15.36 -23.79
N ASP A 447 30.56 14.86 -24.07
CA ASP A 447 31.52 15.45 -25.02
C ASP A 447 32.13 14.40 -25.97
N ASP A 448 31.28 13.81 -26.79
CA ASP A 448 31.65 13.03 -27.97
C ASP A 448 31.30 13.78 -29.25
N LEU A 449 32.18 14.70 -29.65
CA LEU A 449 32.05 15.50 -30.88
C LEU A 449 31.71 14.69 -32.14
N ALA A 450 32.09 13.40 -32.18
CA ALA A 450 31.84 12.53 -33.33
C ALA A 450 30.54 11.71 -33.22
N GLY A 451 29.86 11.72 -32.07
CA GLY A 451 28.62 10.95 -31.82
C GLY A 451 28.80 9.45 -32.02
N GLN A 452 29.91 8.91 -31.53
CA GLN A 452 30.28 7.49 -31.61
C GLN A 452 29.63 6.65 -30.51
N TYR A 453 29.26 7.25 -29.39
CA TYR A 453 28.73 6.55 -28.22
C TYR A 453 27.33 7.02 -27.85
N ASP A 454 26.47 6.04 -27.51
CA ASP A 454 25.13 6.27 -26.99
C ASP A 454 25.03 5.66 -25.60
N GLY A 455 24.32 6.33 -24.68
CA GLY A 455 24.04 5.76 -23.37
C GLY A 455 22.72 6.22 -22.77
N THR A 456 22.48 5.76 -21.54
CA THR A 456 21.16 5.92 -20.90
C THR A 456 21.31 6.01 -19.39
N ILE A 457 20.61 6.96 -18.80
CA ILE A 457 20.36 7.02 -17.36
C ILE A 457 19.10 6.18 -17.10
N HIS A 458 19.27 4.98 -16.56
CA HIS A 458 18.17 4.05 -16.33
C HIS A 458 17.26 4.52 -15.19
N ARG A 459 17.86 4.90 -14.06
CA ARG A 459 17.14 5.35 -12.86
C ARG A 459 17.94 6.41 -12.11
N PHE A 460 17.22 7.34 -11.49
CA PHE A 460 17.73 8.30 -10.52
C PHE A 460 16.74 8.40 -9.37
N SER A 461 17.24 8.28 -8.14
CA SER A 461 16.48 8.50 -6.92
C SER A 461 17.25 9.40 -5.97
N LEU A 462 16.52 10.21 -5.22
CA LEU A 462 17.03 10.87 -4.02
C LEU A 462 16.75 9.95 -2.82
N MET A 463 17.79 9.69 -2.05
CA MET A 463 17.73 8.96 -0.78
C MET A 463 17.89 9.96 0.36
N ASP A 464 16.95 9.95 1.30
CA ASP A 464 16.92 10.85 2.44
C ASP A 464 16.99 10.06 3.74
N TYR A 465 18.10 10.25 4.46
CA TYR A 465 18.46 9.63 5.73
C TYR A 465 18.30 10.57 6.93
N ARG A 466 17.88 11.81 6.68
CA ARG A 466 17.53 12.73 7.76
C ARG A 466 16.43 12.05 8.59
N TRP A 467 16.42 12.28 9.90
CA TRP A 467 15.51 11.64 10.85
C TRP A 467 15.73 10.14 11.13
N GLY A 468 16.83 9.53 10.65
CA GLY A 468 17.20 8.17 11.04
C GLY A 468 16.39 7.07 10.34
N GLU A 469 15.75 7.41 9.22
CA GLU A 469 15.00 6.49 8.36
C GLU A 469 15.59 6.48 6.95
N SER A 470 15.49 5.36 6.23
CA SER A 470 15.88 5.31 4.81
C SER A 470 14.66 5.56 3.93
N PHE A 471 14.62 6.69 3.23
CA PHE A 471 13.55 6.98 2.30
C PHE A 471 14.05 7.31 0.91
N GLU A 472 13.54 6.53 -0.03
CA GLU A 472 13.77 6.72 -1.44
C GLU A 472 12.58 7.45 -2.09
N ILE A 473 12.89 8.48 -2.86
CA ILE A 473 12.01 9.08 -3.86
C ILE A 473 12.66 8.98 -5.25
N GLN A 474 12.00 8.24 -6.13
CA GLN A 474 12.47 8.00 -7.49
C GLN A 474 11.99 9.10 -8.44
N SER A 475 12.83 9.50 -9.38
CA SER A 475 12.45 10.33 -10.53
C SER A 475 11.31 9.67 -11.33
N SER A 476 10.38 10.50 -11.80
CA SER A 476 9.34 10.06 -12.75
C SER A 476 9.90 9.75 -14.13
N SER A 477 11.07 10.31 -14.48
CA SER A 477 11.77 10.02 -15.73
C SER A 477 12.62 8.77 -15.55
N ILE A 478 12.32 7.74 -16.35
CA ILE A 478 13.02 6.46 -16.38
C ILE A 478 13.62 6.24 -17.77
N SER A 479 14.78 5.57 -17.83
CA SER A 479 15.48 5.25 -19.09
C SER A 479 15.64 6.46 -20.02
N VAL A 480 16.24 7.53 -19.49
CA VAL A 480 16.49 8.78 -20.22
C VAL A 480 17.74 8.61 -21.10
N PRO A 481 17.64 8.71 -22.44
CA PRO A 481 18.81 8.70 -23.32
C PRO A 481 19.72 9.88 -23.00
N ILE A 482 21.03 9.65 -23.02
CA ILE A 482 22.02 10.73 -22.87
C ILE A 482 22.10 11.48 -24.19
N GLU A 483 21.87 12.79 -24.14
CA GLU A 483 21.96 13.68 -25.28
C GLU A 483 23.42 13.92 -25.67
N ASN A 484 23.75 13.63 -26.93
CA ASN A 484 25.08 13.82 -27.51
C ASN A 484 25.49 15.30 -27.56
N ASN A 485 26.71 15.62 -27.12
CA ASN A 485 27.29 16.96 -27.05
C ASN A 485 26.40 17.98 -26.30
N SER A 486 25.73 17.53 -25.24
CA SER A 486 24.74 18.32 -24.48
C SER A 486 24.71 17.90 -23.02
N ARG A 487 23.89 18.60 -22.22
CA ARG A 487 23.57 18.24 -20.83
C ARG A 487 22.23 17.52 -20.76
N THR A 488 22.25 16.31 -20.22
CA THR A 488 21.06 15.53 -19.92
C THR A 488 20.68 15.68 -18.46
N TYR A 489 19.46 16.12 -18.17
CA TYR A 489 18.97 16.32 -16.80
C TYR A 489 17.92 15.26 -16.41
N VAL A 490 18.07 14.68 -15.23
CA VAL A 490 17.04 13.84 -14.61
C VAL A 490 16.69 14.41 -13.25
N TRP A 491 15.40 14.69 -13.01
CA TRP A 491 14.93 15.49 -11.86
C TRP A 491 14.11 14.67 -10.87
N VAL A 492 14.20 15.06 -9.60
CA VAL A 492 13.32 14.67 -8.50
C VAL A 492 12.77 15.92 -7.84
N ASP A 493 11.44 16.04 -7.78
CA ASP A 493 10.76 17.07 -6.98
C ASP A 493 10.67 16.61 -5.52
N TYR A 494 11.16 17.41 -4.58
CA TYR A 494 11.22 17.07 -3.16
C TYR A 494 11.04 18.29 -2.24
N ASP A 495 10.00 19.07 -2.48
CA ASP A 495 9.57 20.17 -1.60
C ASP A 495 8.77 19.59 -0.43
N LEU A 496 9.48 19.25 0.64
CA LEU A 496 8.95 18.54 1.79
C LEU A 496 8.06 19.44 2.66
N MET A 497 6.86 18.96 2.99
CA MET A 497 5.99 19.61 3.97
C MET A 497 6.63 19.55 5.37
N LYS A 498 6.62 20.69 6.08
CA LYS A 498 7.08 20.80 7.46
C LYS A 498 6.24 19.89 8.35
N HIS A 499 6.88 19.27 9.34
CA HIS A 499 6.24 18.27 10.18
C HIS A 499 6.61 18.38 11.66
N GLU A 500 7.66 19.13 11.98
CA GLU A 500 8.17 19.30 13.34
C GLU A 500 7.23 20.14 14.21
N ARG A 501 6.43 21.01 13.59
CA ARG A 501 5.44 21.87 14.27
C ARG A 501 4.21 22.07 13.40
N PRO A 502 3.01 22.29 14.00
CA PRO A 502 1.82 22.64 13.24
C PRO A 502 1.99 23.95 12.47
N TYR A 503 1.36 24.01 11.30
CA TYR A 503 1.12 25.25 10.57
C TYR A 503 0.05 26.06 11.31
N VAL A 504 0.40 27.28 11.70
CA VAL A 504 -0.48 28.24 12.40
C VAL A 504 -0.75 29.50 11.58
N GLN A 505 -0.29 29.52 10.34
CA GLN A 505 -0.48 30.57 9.33
C GLN A 505 -0.85 29.92 8.00
N ASP A 506 -1.50 30.70 7.14
CA ASP A 506 -1.87 30.24 5.80
C ASP A 506 -0.64 29.79 5.01
N THR A 507 -0.78 28.67 4.32
CA THR A 507 0.27 28.04 3.52
C THR A 507 -0.26 27.81 2.11
N ILE A 508 0.33 28.51 1.15
CA ILE A 508 -0.04 28.42 -0.26
C ILE A 508 0.96 27.52 -0.98
N ILE A 509 0.48 26.37 -1.44
CA ILE A 509 1.23 25.42 -2.23
C ILE A 509 1.21 25.87 -3.69
N ARG A 510 2.36 26.36 -4.18
CA ARG A 510 2.55 26.85 -5.55
C ARG A 510 3.26 25.83 -6.45
N SER A 511 3.57 24.66 -5.91
CA SER A 511 4.45 23.67 -6.51
C SER A 511 4.05 22.25 -6.11
N ASN A 512 4.69 21.25 -6.71
CA ASN A 512 4.54 19.87 -6.27
C ASN A 512 5.22 19.71 -4.92
N MET A 513 4.47 19.30 -3.89
CA MET A 513 5.01 19.04 -2.55
C MET A 513 4.97 17.57 -2.19
N VAL A 514 5.83 17.18 -1.24
CA VAL A 514 5.91 15.84 -0.69
C VAL A 514 5.46 15.85 0.77
N ALA A 515 4.47 15.00 1.08
CA ALA A 515 4.01 14.75 2.45
C ALA A 515 4.37 13.32 2.84
N ARG A 516 5.34 13.14 3.75
CA ARG A 516 5.81 11.82 4.20
C ARG A 516 5.86 11.65 5.73
N PHE A 517 5.28 12.61 6.44
CA PHE A 517 5.11 12.65 7.89
C PHE A 517 3.65 13.01 8.22
N ASN A 518 3.39 13.72 9.32
CA ASN A 518 2.04 14.10 9.72
C ASN A 518 1.86 15.63 9.80
N PRO A 519 1.90 16.35 8.66
CA PRO A 519 1.71 17.81 8.67
C PRO A 519 0.31 18.15 9.20
N ARG A 520 0.26 19.14 10.11
CA ARG A 520 -0.96 19.55 10.80
C ARG A 520 -1.20 21.04 10.66
N PHE A 521 -2.41 21.43 10.32
CA PHE A 521 -2.86 22.82 10.18
C PHE A 521 -3.83 23.15 11.31
N SER A 522 -3.58 24.26 12.01
CA SER A 522 -4.29 24.64 13.24
C SER A 522 -4.40 26.17 13.36
N ASN A 523 -5.09 26.66 14.40
CA ASN A 523 -5.22 28.10 14.69
C ASN A 523 -5.76 28.91 13.50
N ASN A 524 -6.79 28.39 12.82
CA ASN A 524 -7.42 28.98 11.64
C ASN A 524 -6.52 29.10 10.40
N ALA A 525 -5.41 28.36 10.34
CA ALA A 525 -4.56 28.30 9.15
C ALA A 525 -5.27 27.61 7.97
N THR A 526 -5.05 28.13 6.76
CA THR A 526 -5.48 27.55 5.49
C THR A 526 -4.33 26.84 4.78
N LEU A 527 -4.53 25.58 4.38
CA LEU A 527 -3.73 24.92 3.35
C LEU A 527 -4.37 25.17 1.99
N GLU A 528 -3.78 26.03 1.17
CA GLU A 528 -4.26 26.33 -0.18
C GLU A 528 -3.39 25.66 -1.25
N LEU A 529 -3.99 24.81 -2.07
CA LEU A 529 -3.39 24.28 -3.29
C LEU A 529 -3.86 25.14 -4.47
N VAL A 530 -2.94 25.87 -5.11
CA VAL A 530 -3.28 26.68 -6.30
C VAL A 530 -3.61 25.80 -7.50
N ASP A 531 -4.08 26.44 -8.59
CA ASP A 531 -4.44 25.74 -9.82
C ASP A 531 -3.32 24.79 -10.30
N GLN A 532 -3.70 23.55 -10.62
CA GLN A 532 -2.80 22.47 -11.09
C GLN A 532 -1.67 22.06 -10.12
N SER A 533 -1.64 22.56 -8.88
CA SER A 533 -0.65 22.13 -7.88
C SER A 533 -0.92 20.71 -7.37
N ARG A 534 0.12 20.07 -6.80
CA ARG A 534 0.06 18.66 -6.39
C ARG A 534 0.69 18.43 -5.01
N ILE A 535 0.11 17.53 -4.22
CA ILE A 535 0.78 16.93 -3.06
C ILE A 535 0.92 15.42 -3.30
N ASP A 536 2.14 14.91 -3.23
CA ASP A 536 2.46 13.48 -3.27
C ASP A 536 2.68 12.97 -1.84
N MET A 537 1.82 12.04 -1.40
CA MET A 537 1.81 11.49 -0.05
C MET A 537 2.51 10.11 0.02
N TYR A 538 3.32 9.91 1.05
CA TYR A 538 4.05 8.68 1.33
C TYR A 538 3.89 8.29 2.80
N ASN A 539 2.98 7.35 3.09
CA ASN A 539 2.65 6.90 4.44
C ASN A 539 2.40 8.06 5.43
N SER A 540 1.57 9.00 5.02
CA SER A 540 1.41 10.31 5.67
C SER A 540 -0.03 10.61 6.09
N THR A 541 -0.20 11.33 7.19
CA THR A 541 -1.51 11.91 7.58
C THR A 541 -1.47 13.44 7.53
N ILE A 542 -2.17 14.05 6.56
CA ILE A 542 -2.40 15.51 6.54
C ILE A 542 -3.61 15.80 7.43
N THR A 543 -3.43 16.61 8.48
CA THR A 543 -4.51 16.96 9.42
C THR A 543 -4.89 18.43 9.31
N ILE A 544 -6.18 18.70 9.13
CA ILE A 544 -6.78 20.04 9.16
C ILE A 544 -7.66 20.13 10.40
N ASP A 545 -7.20 20.83 11.44
CA ASP A 545 -7.93 20.94 12.71
C ASP A 545 -9.22 21.76 12.56
N ALA A 546 -10.10 21.66 13.55
CA ALA A 546 -11.28 22.53 13.66
C ALA A 546 -10.88 24.01 13.60
N GLY A 547 -11.60 24.79 12.78
CA GLY A 547 -11.32 26.20 12.50
C GLY A 547 -10.33 26.44 11.35
N SER A 548 -9.50 25.45 10.99
CA SER A 548 -8.60 25.50 9.83
C SER A 548 -9.29 25.06 8.53
N GLU A 549 -8.63 25.24 7.39
CA GLU A 549 -9.20 24.99 6.07
C GLU A 549 -8.22 24.26 5.13
N LEU A 550 -8.72 23.31 4.35
CA LEU A 550 -8.08 22.83 3.13
C LEU A 550 -8.84 23.39 1.92
N ARG A 551 -8.12 24.17 1.10
CA ARG A 551 -8.62 24.75 -0.13
C ARG A 551 -7.85 24.19 -1.31
N MET A 552 -8.56 23.58 -2.25
CA MET A 552 -7.96 23.04 -3.48
C MET A 552 -8.56 23.76 -4.69
N ASN A 553 -7.75 24.53 -5.42
CA ASN A 553 -8.21 25.28 -6.57
C ASN A 553 -8.24 24.40 -7.84
N ARG A 554 -8.40 25.00 -9.03
CA ARG A 554 -8.78 24.28 -10.25
C ARG A 554 -7.73 23.24 -10.65
N GLY A 555 -8.13 21.98 -10.70
CA GLY A 555 -7.27 20.86 -11.08
C GLY A 555 -6.13 20.56 -10.12
N ALA A 556 -6.17 21.09 -8.89
CA ALA A 556 -5.26 20.66 -7.84
C ALA A 556 -5.44 19.17 -7.55
N THR A 557 -4.34 18.49 -7.19
CA THR A 557 -4.33 17.03 -7.00
C THR A 557 -3.64 16.62 -5.70
N ILE A 558 -4.19 15.65 -4.98
CA ILE A 558 -3.48 14.95 -3.90
C ILE A 558 -3.36 13.47 -4.27
N ILE A 559 -2.13 12.95 -4.31
CA ILE A 559 -1.82 11.59 -4.73
C ILE A 559 -1.15 10.81 -3.60
N ALA A 560 -1.75 9.72 -3.14
CA ALA A 560 -1.06 8.71 -2.35
C ALA A 560 -0.16 7.87 -3.26
N LYS A 561 1.16 8.03 -3.10
CA LYS A 561 2.20 7.36 -3.89
C LYS A 561 2.66 6.04 -3.26
N ARG A 562 2.70 5.97 -1.93
CA ARG A 562 3.16 4.78 -1.18
C ARG A 562 2.55 4.74 0.21
N GLY A 563 2.35 3.54 0.77
CA GLY A 563 1.90 3.34 2.16
C GLY A 563 0.44 3.72 2.41
N ASP A 564 0.08 3.78 3.69
CA ASP A 564 -1.27 4.13 4.13
C ASP A 564 -1.35 5.64 4.38
N ASN A 565 -2.17 6.33 3.59
CA ASN A 565 -2.27 7.79 3.62
C ASN A 565 -3.66 8.24 4.04
N THR A 566 -3.72 9.26 4.88
CA THR A 566 -4.98 9.84 5.36
C THR A 566 -4.98 11.36 5.21
N ILE A 567 -6.09 11.92 4.72
CA ILE A 567 -6.38 13.35 4.82
C ILE A 567 -7.48 13.49 5.86
N LYS A 568 -7.12 13.91 7.07
CA LYS A 568 -8.05 14.10 8.18
C LYS A 568 -8.51 15.55 8.24
N ILE A 569 -9.82 15.78 8.12
CA ILE A 569 -10.42 17.10 8.06
C ILE A 569 -11.44 17.26 9.19
N ASP A 570 -11.03 17.98 10.22
CA ASP A 570 -11.88 18.45 11.32
C ASP A 570 -12.28 19.92 11.08
N GLY A 571 -11.62 20.61 10.14
CA GLY A 571 -11.94 21.96 9.67
C GLY A 571 -12.83 21.99 8.42
N LYS A 572 -12.60 22.97 7.54
CA LYS A 572 -13.33 23.14 6.28
C LYS A 572 -12.60 22.52 5.09
N LEU A 573 -13.37 21.97 4.15
CA LEU A 573 -12.87 21.51 2.85
C LEU A 573 -13.54 22.34 1.74
N LEU A 574 -12.74 23.05 0.94
CA LEU A 574 -13.20 23.81 -0.21
C LEU A 574 -12.55 23.28 -1.48
N LEU A 575 -13.38 22.83 -2.43
CA LEU A 575 -12.93 22.28 -3.71
C LEU A 575 -13.32 23.22 -4.86
N GLY A 576 -12.34 23.54 -5.69
CA GLY A 576 -12.51 24.12 -7.00
C GLY A 576 -12.82 23.05 -8.05
N ASN A 577 -12.94 23.48 -9.30
CA ASN A 577 -13.33 22.58 -10.39
C ASN A 577 -12.23 21.57 -10.74
N ASN A 578 -12.62 20.33 -11.01
CA ASN A 578 -11.76 19.24 -11.50
C ASN A 578 -10.62 18.86 -10.54
N VAL A 579 -10.80 19.07 -9.24
CA VAL A 579 -9.87 18.60 -8.21
C VAL A 579 -9.81 17.07 -8.19
N THR A 580 -8.64 16.50 -7.96
CA THR A 580 -8.43 15.04 -7.93
C THR A 580 -7.82 14.55 -6.62
N PHE A 581 -8.41 13.52 -6.03
CA PHE A 581 -7.80 12.69 -5.00
C PHE A 581 -7.54 11.29 -5.57
N LYS A 582 -6.32 10.79 -5.43
CA LYS A 582 -5.91 9.54 -6.09
C LYS A 582 -4.99 8.70 -5.21
N ALA A 583 -5.17 7.38 -5.21
CA ALA A 583 -4.12 6.45 -4.81
C ALA A 583 -3.52 5.71 -6.02
N GLU A 584 -2.20 5.58 -6.02
CA GLU A 584 -1.47 4.73 -6.97
C GLU A 584 -1.43 3.28 -6.49
N ARG A 585 -1.05 2.38 -7.39
CA ARG A 585 -1.01 0.94 -7.13
C ARG A 585 -0.13 0.65 -5.91
N GLY A 586 -0.70 -0.02 -4.90
CA GLY A 586 0.02 -0.39 -3.67
C GLY A 586 -0.01 0.69 -2.57
N ALA A 587 -0.60 1.85 -2.84
CA ALA A 587 -0.88 2.86 -1.82
C ALA A 587 -2.38 2.85 -1.44
N LYS A 588 -2.70 3.28 -0.23
CA LYS A 588 -4.08 3.54 0.21
C LYS A 588 -4.26 5.03 0.48
N LEU A 589 -5.44 5.55 0.14
CA LEU A 589 -5.85 6.91 0.48
C LEU A 589 -7.23 6.90 1.14
N LYS A 590 -7.30 7.42 2.35
CA LYS A 590 -8.53 7.70 3.08
C LYS A 590 -8.70 9.21 3.27
N ILE A 591 -9.84 9.75 2.86
CA ILE A 591 -10.24 11.13 3.16
C ILE A 591 -11.27 11.04 4.28
N LEU A 592 -10.89 11.46 5.48
CA LEU A 592 -11.68 11.31 6.70
C LEU A 592 -12.16 12.68 7.18
N LEU A 593 -13.46 12.92 7.13
CA LEU A 593 -14.08 14.16 7.62
C LEU A 593 -14.84 13.87 8.91
N THR A 594 -14.33 14.35 10.05
CA THR A 594 -14.90 14.00 11.37
C THR A 594 -15.81 15.09 11.95
N ASN A 595 -15.73 16.33 11.47
CA ASN A 595 -16.49 17.42 12.05
C ASN A 595 -17.97 17.39 11.64
N HIS A 596 -18.82 16.99 12.59
CA HIS A 596 -20.27 16.93 12.41
C HIS A 596 -20.94 18.29 12.18
N LYS A 597 -20.35 19.40 12.69
CA LYS A 597 -20.99 20.73 12.66
C LYS A 597 -20.84 21.45 11.33
N GLU A 598 -19.93 21.00 10.47
CA GLU A 598 -19.66 21.61 9.18
C GLU A 598 -20.40 20.84 8.07
N ASN A 599 -20.80 21.57 7.03
CA ASN A 599 -21.35 20.96 5.83
C ASN A 599 -20.20 20.55 4.90
N LEU A 600 -20.26 19.32 4.39
CA LEU A 600 -19.36 18.84 3.35
C LEU A 600 -19.96 19.10 1.97
N ASN A 601 -19.26 19.85 1.14
CA ASN A 601 -19.65 20.11 -0.25
C ASN A 601 -18.57 19.57 -1.20
N LEU A 602 -18.84 18.43 -1.82
CA LEU A 602 -18.02 17.87 -2.89
C LEU A 602 -18.70 18.19 -4.23
N ASN A 603 -18.06 19.02 -5.05
CA ASN A 603 -18.60 19.40 -6.34
C ASN A 603 -17.52 19.36 -7.43
N ASN A 604 -17.82 18.78 -8.59
CA ASN A 604 -16.89 18.69 -9.73
C ASN A 604 -15.52 18.09 -9.38
N ALA A 605 -15.48 17.10 -8.49
CA ALA A 605 -14.26 16.46 -8.01
C ALA A 605 -14.12 15.01 -8.50
N ARG A 606 -12.88 14.52 -8.52
CA ARG A 606 -12.53 13.15 -8.94
C ARG A 606 -11.88 12.39 -7.80
N PHE A 607 -12.33 11.16 -7.58
CA PHE A 607 -11.85 10.27 -6.53
C PHE A 607 -11.44 8.94 -7.16
N ILE A 608 -10.17 8.57 -7.05
CA ILE A 608 -9.60 7.41 -7.74
C ILE A 608 -8.89 6.50 -6.73
N ASN A 609 -9.30 5.23 -6.65
CA ASN A 609 -8.72 4.23 -5.73
C ASN A 609 -8.66 4.70 -4.26
N CYS A 610 -9.70 5.36 -3.77
CA CYS A 610 -9.70 5.95 -2.42
C CYS A 610 -11.04 5.77 -1.70
N VAL A 611 -11.04 6.02 -0.39
CA VAL A 611 -12.24 6.01 0.44
C VAL A 611 -12.50 7.41 0.98
N VAL A 612 -13.70 7.92 0.77
CA VAL A 612 -14.20 9.15 1.39
C VAL A 612 -15.12 8.76 2.53
N GLU A 613 -14.71 8.99 3.76
CA GLU A 613 -15.52 8.72 4.96
C GLU A 613 -15.90 10.04 5.62
N THR A 614 -17.21 10.26 5.80
CA THR A 614 -17.75 11.51 6.35
C THR A 614 -18.71 11.27 7.50
N TYR A 615 -18.53 12.08 8.53
CA TYR A 615 -19.41 12.18 9.69
C TYR A 615 -20.18 13.52 9.72
N ALA A 616 -19.99 14.39 8.72
CA ALA A 616 -20.63 15.70 8.62
C ALA A 616 -22.16 15.62 8.67
N ASP A 617 -22.84 16.53 9.38
CA ASP A 617 -24.31 16.54 9.48
C ASP A 617 -24.97 16.75 8.11
N THR A 618 -24.35 17.48 7.19
CA THR A 618 -24.83 17.57 5.81
C THR A 618 -23.70 17.31 4.84
N THR A 619 -23.92 16.40 3.89
CA THR A 619 -22.98 16.08 2.81
C THR A 619 -23.67 16.22 1.45
N TYR A 620 -23.16 17.11 0.62
CA TYR A 620 -23.54 17.26 -0.79
C TYR A 620 -22.42 16.69 -1.66
N VAL A 621 -22.78 15.81 -2.59
CA VAL A 621 -21.88 15.20 -3.58
C VAL A 621 -22.49 15.38 -4.95
N GLU A 622 -21.99 16.37 -5.69
CA GLU A 622 -22.62 16.81 -6.94
C GLU A 622 -21.59 16.78 -8.07
N HIS A 623 -21.98 16.29 -9.24
CA HIS A 623 -21.12 16.31 -10.44
C HIS A 623 -19.72 15.67 -10.24
N CYS A 624 -19.60 14.70 -9.32
CA CYS A 624 -18.35 14.05 -9.00
C CYS A 624 -18.16 12.74 -9.79
N ALA A 625 -16.90 12.36 -9.99
CA ALA A 625 -16.53 11.08 -10.58
C ALA A 625 -15.76 10.23 -9.56
N PHE A 626 -16.24 9.02 -9.34
CA PHE A 626 -15.61 8.01 -8.50
C PHE A 626 -15.13 6.85 -9.39
N GLU A 627 -13.86 6.51 -9.32
CA GLU A 627 -13.21 5.45 -10.10
C GLU A 627 -12.53 4.49 -9.13
N SER A 628 -13.09 3.29 -8.95
CA SER A 628 -12.66 2.34 -7.90
C SER A 628 -12.59 2.99 -6.51
N ALA A 629 -13.54 3.87 -6.19
CA ALA A 629 -13.59 4.64 -4.96
C ALA A 629 -14.91 4.40 -4.20
N THR A 630 -14.89 4.55 -2.88
CA THR A 630 -16.09 4.37 -2.05
C THR A 630 -16.36 5.63 -1.24
N ILE A 631 -17.61 6.07 -1.22
CA ILE A 631 -18.06 7.09 -0.26
C ILE A 631 -18.88 6.44 0.84
N VAL A 632 -18.51 6.72 2.08
CA VAL A 632 -19.11 6.18 3.30
C VAL A 632 -19.65 7.34 4.13
N LYS A 633 -20.98 7.42 4.27
CA LYS A 633 -21.64 8.30 5.23
C LYS A 633 -21.91 7.52 6.51
N LYS A 634 -21.37 8.03 7.61
CA LYS A 634 -21.69 7.57 8.96
C LYS A 634 -22.40 8.69 9.72
N TYR A 635 -23.02 8.36 10.85
CA TYR A 635 -23.71 9.32 11.73
C TYR A 635 -25.02 9.89 11.16
N LYS A 636 -25.67 10.80 11.90
CA LYS A 636 -26.93 11.46 11.49
C LYS A 636 -26.75 12.44 10.34
N GLY A 637 -27.88 12.96 9.89
CA GLY A 637 -27.94 14.15 9.05
C GLY A 637 -28.39 13.83 7.63
N LEU A 638 -27.95 14.60 6.64
CA LEU A 638 -28.31 14.45 5.23
C LEU A 638 -27.07 14.06 4.41
N ILE A 639 -27.24 13.08 3.52
CA ILE A 639 -26.36 12.93 2.35
C ILE A 639 -27.19 13.07 1.07
N ARG A 640 -26.75 13.96 0.18
CA ARG A 640 -27.31 14.13 -1.17
C ARG A 640 -26.23 13.86 -2.21
N VAL A 641 -26.41 12.80 -2.99
CA VAL A 641 -25.62 12.46 -4.17
C VAL A 641 -26.44 12.79 -5.41
N ASP A 642 -25.95 13.68 -6.27
CA ASP A 642 -26.68 14.15 -7.44
C ASP A 642 -25.75 14.21 -8.66
N SER A 643 -26.21 13.70 -9.79
CA SER A 643 -25.52 13.87 -11.08
C SER A 643 -24.06 13.38 -11.06
N CYS A 644 -23.78 12.29 -10.34
CA CYS A 644 -22.44 11.72 -10.18
C CYS A 644 -22.23 10.47 -11.04
N ASN A 645 -20.97 10.13 -11.30
CA ASN A 645 -20.58 8.89 -11.97
C ASN A 645 -19.74 8.01 -11.04
N PHE A 646 -20.16 6.76 -10.85
CA PHE A 646 -19.51 5.74 -10.03
C PHE A 646 -19.08 4.57 -10.92
N ASP A 647 -17.82 4.56 -11.32
CA ASP A 647 -17.18 3.46 -12.07
C ASP A 647 -16.45 2.54 -11.09
N PHE A 648 -16.83 1.27 -11.03
CA PHE A 648 -16.31 0.28 -10.09
C PHE A 648 -16.34 0.76 -8.62
N SER A 649 -17.32 1.59 -8.29
CA SER A 649 -17.39 2.41 -7.07
C SER A 649 -18.72 2.20 -6.35
N GLN A 650 -18.87 2.59 -5.09
CA GLN A 650 -20.12 2.38 -4.34
C GLN A 650 -20.43 3.51 -3.35
N VAL A 651 -21.70 3.62 -2.99
CA VAL A 651 -22.18 4.51 -1.92
C VAL A 651 -22.66 3.67 -0.75
N VAL A 652 -22.11 3.91 0.43
CA VAL A 652 -22.45 3.20 1.67
C VAL A 652 -22.93 4.20 2.71
N CYS A 653 -24.12 3.99 3.26
CA CYS A 653 -24.69 4.80 4.33
C CYS A 653 -24.99 3.91 5.54
N LEU A 654 -24.35 4.20 6.67
CA LEU A 654 -24.43 3.40 7.89
C LEU A 654 -24.89 4.28 9.06
N ARG A 655 -25.83 3.78 9.87
CA ARG A 655 -26.05 4.29 11.24
C ARG A 655 -24.77 4.11 12.05
N SER A 656 -24.30 5.15 12.75
CA SER A 656 -23.09 5.05 13.58
C SER A 656 -23.34 4.08 14.73
N MET A 657 -22.39 3.18 14.95
CA MET A 657 -22.53 2.04 15.87
C MET A 657 -22.30 2.44 17.35
N PRO A 658 -23.02 1.84 18.31
CA PRO A 658 -23.03 2.25 19.73
C PRO A 658 -21.73 2.03 20.52
N TYR A 659 -20.72 1.36 19.97
CA TYR A 659 -19.46 1.03 20.67
C TYR A 659 -18.21 1.79 20.20
N VAL A 660 -18.26 2.53 19.09
CA VAL A 660 -17.04 3.15 18.51
C VAL A 660 -16.72 4.51 19.16
N GLU A 661 -17.70 5.19 19.76
CA GLU A 661 -17.48 6.50 20.39
C GLU A 661 -18.23 6.59 21.73
N ASN A 662 -17.51 6.97 22.79
CA ASN A 662 -17.99 7.14 24.18
C ASN A 662 -19.06 8.24 24.37
N ASP A 663 -19.71 8.71 23.29
CA ASP A 663 -20.69 9.78 23.33
C ASP A 663 -22.12 9.22 23.26
N GLN A 664 -22.84 9.34 24.37
CA GLN A 664 -24.20 8.86 24.56
C GLN A 664 -25.19 9.51 23.56
N LEU A 665 -24.83 10.66 22.96
CA LEU A 665 -25.61 11.37 21.93
C LEU A 665 -25.57 10.71 20.53
N VAL A 666 -24.65 9.77 20.28
CA VAL A 666 -24.42 9.14 18.96
C VAL A 666 -25.35 7.94 18.71
N LYS A 667 -25.88 7.34 19.77
CA LYS A 667 -26.66 6.08 19.72
C LYS A 667 -27.98 6.19 18.92
N GLU A 668 -28.52 7.40 18.73
CA GLU A 668 -29.87 7.61 18.18
C GLU A 668 -29.92 8.03 16.70
N ALA A 669 -28.79 8.02 15.97
CA ALA A 669 -28.61 8.88 14.78
C ALA A 669 -28.35 8.12 13.45
N GLY A 670 -29.38 7.98 12.60
CA GLY A 670 -29.25 7.54 11.20
C GLY A 670 -29.27 8.71 10.20
N ALA A 671 -28.82 8.51 8.95
CA ALA A 671 -28.85 9.55 7.92
C ALA A 671 -30.16 9.54 7.10
N THR A 672 -30.61 10.71 6.64
CA THR A 672 -31.50 10.86 5.49
C THR A 672 -30.64 10.81 4.22
N VAL A 673 -31.02 9.98 3.26
CA VAL A 673 -30.23 9.73 2.03
C VAL A 673 -31.00 10.16 0.80
N ILE A 674 -30.38 10.94 -0.08
CA ILE A 674 -30.93 11.29 -1.40
C ILE A 674 -29.88 10.93 -2.43
N ILE A 675 -30.18 10.01 -3.34
CA ILE A 675 -29.28 9.64 -4.44
C ILE A 675 -30.07 9.77 -5.73
N GLN A 676 -29.64 10.66 -6.61
CA GLN A 676 -30.38 10.94 -7.84
C GLN A 676 -29.54 11.27 -9.06
N ASN A 677 -30.13 11.08 -10.24
CA ASN A 677 -29.54 11.43 -11.54
C ASN A 677 -28.13 10.86 -11.78
N SER A 678 -27.75 9.79 -11.06
CA SER A 678 -26.38 9.30 -11.03
C SER A 678 -26.23 7.98 -11.78
N GLN A 679 -25.00 7.69 -12.23
CA GLN A 679 -24.65 6.47 -12.95
C GLN A 679 -23.74 5.61 -12.07
N PHE A 680 -24.08 4.33 -11.96
CA PHE A 680 -23.32 3.31 -11.24
C PHE A 680 -23.01 2.16 -12.19
N ASP A 681 -21.73 1.85 -12.40
CA ASP A 681 -21.28 0.78 -13.30
C ASP A 681 -20.22 -0.09 -12.61
N GLY A 682 -20.63 -1.26 -12.14
CA GLY A 682 -19.75 -2.25 -11.52
C GLY A 682 -18.91 -3.07 -12.51
N LYS A 683 -19.03 -2.81 -13.82
CA LYS A 683 -18.29 -3.47 -14.92
C LYS A 683 -18.39 -5.00 -14.91
N ASN A 684 -19.50 -5.53 -14.39
CA ASN A 684 -19.79 -6.97 -14.18
C ASN A 684 -18.74 -7.68 -13.31
N ARG A 685 -18.01 -6.91 -12.49
CA ARG A 685 -16.82 -7.40 -11.76
C ARG A 685 -16.77 -6.93 -10.31
N LYS A 686 -17.39 -5.79 -9.96
CA LYS A 686 -17.36 -5.23 -8.62
C LYS A 686 -18.14 -6.13 -7.64
N ALA A 687 -17.46 -6.60 -6.60
CA ALA A 687 -18.10 -7.27 -5.47
C ALA A 687 -18.87 -6.26 -4.60
N GLY A 688 -19.91 -6.73 -3.92
CA GLY A 688 -20.78 -5.92 -3.07
C GLY A 688 -21.87 -5.16 -3.83
N ASP A 689 -22.63 -4.37 -3.08
CA ASP A 689 -23.79 -3.62 -3.55
C ASP A 689 -23.39 -2.25 -4.15
N ALA A 690 -24.16 -1.72 -5.10
CA ALA A 690 -23.88 -0.37 -5.66
C ALA A 690 -24.24 0.74 -4.65
N ILE A 691 -25.42 0.59 -4.03
CA ILE A 691 -25.93 1.47 -2.98
C ILE A 691 -26.32 0.61 -1.78
N THR A 692 -25.64 0.83 -0.65
CA THR A 692 -25.95 0.16 0.62
C THR A 692 -26.49 1.17 1.63
N LEU A 693 -27.67 0.88 2.18
CA LEU A 693 -28.35 1.68 3.20
C LEU A 693 -28.62 0.80 4.43
N ILE A 694 -27.99 1.10 5.56
CA ILE A 694 -28.16 0.34 6.80
C ILE A 694 -28.56 1.28 7.93
N GLY A 695 -29.79 1.11 8.45
CA GLY A 695 -30.30 1.90 9.57
C GLY A 695 -30.54 3.38 9.26
N CYS A 696 -30.81 3.74 7.99
CA CYS A 696 -31.08 5.11 7.57
C CYS A 696 -32.48 5.57 8.06
N LEU A 697 -32.62 6.85 8.43
CA LEU A 697 -33.90 7.43 8.89
C LEU A 697 -34.91 7.62 7.76
N GLY A 698 -34.39 7.85 6.55
CA GLY A 698 -35.18 7.89 5.34
C GLY A 698 -34.30 7.93 4.09
N PHE A 699 -34.83 7.52 2.95
CA PHE A 699 -34.08 7.54 1.69
C PHE A 699 -34.92 7.83 0.44
N SER A 700 -34.30 8.44 -0.56
CA SER A 700 -34.88 8.68 -1.89
C SER A 700 -33.85 8.34 -2.95
N ILE A 701 -34.05 7.21 -3.65
CA ILE A 701 -33.21 6.75 -4.76
C ILE A 701 -33.96 6.99 -6.06
N LYS A 702 -33.57 8.03 -6.81
CA LYS A 702 -34.37 8.56 -7.92
C LYS A 702 -33.60 8.72 -9.22
N ASP A 703 -34.14 8.25 -10.34
CA ASP A 703 -33.61 8.53 -11.69
C ASP A 703 -32.12 8.13 -11.87
N ASN A 704 -31.67 7.06 -11.23
CA ASN A 704 -30.30 6.54 -11.36
C ASN A 704 -30.23 5.40 -12.39
N THR A 705 -29.06 5.21 -12.99
CA THR A 705 -28.73 4.01 -13.76
C THR A 705 -27.75 3.16 -12.96
N ILE A 706 -28.13 1.95 -12.59
CA ILE A 706 -27.34 1.04 -11.73
C ILE A 706 -27.14 -0.28 -12.45
N LYS A 707 -25.89 -0.64 -12.73
CA LYS A 707 -25.59 -1.89 -13.43
C LYS A 707 -24.29 -2.57 -13.07
N GLY A 708 -24.25 -3.89 -13.29
CA GLY A 708 -23.02 -4.67 -13.36
C GLY A 708 -22.32 -4.93 -12.02
N TYR A 709 -23.05 -4.91 -10.91
CA TYR A 709 -22.52 -5.30 -9.59
C TYR A 709 -22.75 -6.80 -9.36
N LYS A 710 -21.86 -7.44 -8.56
CA LYS A 710 -22.05 -8.84 -8.17
C LYS A 710 -22.97 -9.01 -6.95
N GLY A 711 -23.15 -7.97 -6.15
CA GLY A 711 -24.17 -7.89 -5.11
C GLY A 711 -25.46 -7.25 -5.61
N CYS A 712 -26.10 -6.46 -4.76
CA CYS A 712 -27.36 -5.79 -5.07
C CYS A 712 -27.18 -4.45 -5.79
N GLY A 713 -28.14 -4.08 -6.64
CA GLY A 713 -28.23 -2.71 -7.16
C GLY A 713 -28.50 -1.71 -6.03
N VAL A 714 -29.55 -1.96 -5.25
CA VAL A 714 -29.89 -1.21 -4.03
C VAL A 714 -30.16 -2.20 -2.90
N ALA A 715 -29.43 -2.10 -1.80
CA ALA A 715 -29.69 -2.85 -0.58
C ALA A 715 -30.12 -1.90 0.54
N ALA A 716 -31.37 -2.02 0.99
CA ALA A 716 -31.89 -1.29 2.15
C ALA A 716 -32.16 -2.27 3.29
N MET A 717 -31.46 -2.07 4.40
CA MET A 717 -31.53 -2.91 5.59
C MET A 717 -31.85 -2.07 6.81
N TYR A 718 -32.82 -2.51 7.62
CA TYR A 718 -33.22 -1.82 8.84
C TYR A 718 -33.62 -0.35 8.63
N CYS A 719 -34.11 -0.01 7.44
CA CYS A 719 -34.51 1.34 7.06
C CYS A 719 -36.02 1.51 7.22
N ILE A 720 -36.53 1.30 8.43
CA ILE A 720 -37.89 1.65 8.82
C ILE A 720 -37.96 3.17 9.00
N ARG A 721 -39.03 3.78 8.48
CA ARG A 721 -39.28 5.22 8.61
C ARG A 721 -39.21 5.65 10.07
N LYS A 722 -38.48 6.73 10.35
CA LYS A 722 -38.42 7.34 11.69
C LYS A 722 -38.96 8.78 11.74
N GLU A 723 -39.50 9.30 10.63
CA GLU A 723 -40.12 10.63 10.58
C GLU A 723 -41.47 10.60 9.84
N ALA A 724 -42.54 11.05 10.52
CA ALA A 724 -43.94 11.02 10.07
C ALA A 724 -44.23 11.76 8.74
N ASN A 725 -43.30 12.57 8.23
CA ASN A 725 -43.43 13.33 6.97
C ASN A 725 -42.48 12.86 5.85
N LYS A 726 -41.56 11.91 6.10
CA LYS A 726 -40.60 11.42 5.09
C LYS A 726 -40.91 9.99 4.67
N ARG A 727 -41.03 9.73 3.37
CA ARG A 727 -41.20 8.38 2.82
C ARG A 727 -39.93 7.91 2.13
N ASN A 728 -39.76 6.59 2.15
CA ASN A 728 -38.67 5.91 1.47
C ASN A 728 -39.07 5.58 0.04
N PHE A 729 -38.32 6.06 -0.94
CA PHE A 729 -38.65 5.90 -2.36
C PHE A 729 -37.50 5.28 -3.15
N ILE A 730 -37.85 4.35 -4.04
CA ILE A 730 -36.99 3.89 -5.13
C ILE A 730 -37.78 4.10 -6.42
N THR A 731 -37.45 5.13 -7.20
CA THR A 731 -38.29 5.58 -8.32
C THR A 731 -37.51 6.03 -9.54
N GLY A 732 -38.03 5.75 -10.74
CA GLY A 732 -37.41 6.23 -12.00
C GLY A 732 -36.05 5.60 -12.33
N ASN A 733 -35.58 4.61 -11.57
CA ASN A 733 -34.26 4.03 -11.79
C ASN A 733 -34.27 2.98 -12.91
N THR A 734 -33.11 2.77 -13.51
CA THR A 734 -32.78 1.61 -14.36
C THR A 734 -31.80 0.73 -13.60
N ILE A 735 -32.22 -0.45 -13.16
CA ILE A 735 -31.42 -1.37 -12.32
C ILE A 735 -31.25 -2.69 -13.06
N ILE A 736 -30.09 -2.88 -13.68
CA ILE A 736 -29.88 -4.00 -14.61
C ILE A 736 -28.56 -4.73 -14.43
N GLU A 737 -28.51 -6.01 -14.79
CA GLU A 737 -27.24 -6.77 -14.86
C GLU A 737 -26.48 -6.87 -13.52
N ASN A 738 -27.17 -6.73 -12.37
CA ASN A 738 -26.57 -6.95 -11.05
C ASN A 738 -26.67 -8.42 -10.67
N ILE A 739 -25.68 -9.20 -11.10
CA ILE A 739 -25.71 -10.66 -11.09
C ILE A 739 -24.35 -11.23 -10.68
N ASN A 740 -24.36 -12.13 -9.70
CA ASN A 740 -23.20 -12.96 -9.43
C ASN A 740 -23.16 -14.14 -10.40
N ASN A 741 -22.09 -14.21 -11.21
CA ASN A 741 -21.90 -15.25 -12.23
C ASN A 741 -21.02 -16.42 -11.72
N SER A 742 -20.66 -16.46 -10.44
CA SER A 742 -20.07 -17.65 -9.83
C SER A 742 -21.07 -18.81 -9.92
N ASN A 743 -20.58 -20.04 -10.14
CA ASN A 743 -21.40 -21.26 -10.13
C ASN A 743 -21.78 -21.70 -8.69
N THR A 744 -21.67 -20.80 -7.72
CA THR A 744 -21.98 -21.00 -6.30
C THR A 744 -23.19 -20.14 -5.93
N ALA A 745 -23.87 -20.51 -4.84
CA ALA A 745 -25.19 -20.05 -4.44
C ALA A 745 -25.31 -18.55 -4.07
N ASP A 746 -24.32 -17.72 -4.42
CA ASP A 746 -24.15 -16.36 -3.93
C ASP A 746 -25.34 -15.44 -4.29
N PHE A 747 -25.91 -14.79 -3.27
CA PHE A 747 -27.07 -13.91 -3.37
C PHE A 747 -26.78 -12.59 -4.10
N SER A 748 -27.66 -12.19 -5.04
CA SER A 748 -27.64 -10.86 -5.67
C SER A 748 -29.03 -10.43 -6.15
N ALA A 749 -29.39 -9.15 -6.01
CA ALA A 749 -30.71 -8.63 -6.39
C ALA A 749 -30.65 -7.26 -7.09
N GLY A 750 -31.68 -6.90 -7.86
CA GLY A 750 -31.86 -5.51 -8.29
C GLY A 750 -32.10 -4.63 -7.06
N ILE A 751 -33.09 -5.01 -6.25
CA ILE A 751 -33.44 -4.34 -4.99
C ILE A 751 -33.59 -5.38 -3.88
N LEU A 752 -32.88 -5.20 -2.77
CA LEU A 752 -33.10 -5.90 -1.50
C LEU A 752 -33.75 -4.94 -0.49
N LEU A 753 -34.89 -5.36 0.07
CA LEU A 753 -35.54 -4.75 1.23
C LEU A 753 -35.50 -5.78 2.36
N TYR A 754 -34.80 -5.46 3.43
CA TYR A 754 -34.68 -6.32 4.61
C TYR A 754 -35.02 -5.50 5.86
N ASN A 755 -36.07 -5.90 6.59
CA ASN A 755 -36.67 -5.10 7.67
C ASN A 755 -36.71 -3.60 7.34
N SER A 756 -37.26 -3.26 6.19
CA SER A 756 -37.24 -1.89 5.66
C SER A 756 -38.60 -1.49 5.13
N GLN A 757 -38.90 -0.20 5.21
CA GLN A 757 -40.10 0.37 4.60
C GLN A 757 -39.71 1.06 3.29
N ALA A 758 -40.37 0.75 2.17
CA ALA A 758 -40.07 1.39 0.89
C ALA A 758 -41.23 1.37 -0.10
N CYS A 759 -41.37 2.46 -0.85
CA CYS A 759 -42.21 2.53 -2.03
C CYS A 759 -41.34 2.40 -3.29
N VAL A 760 -41.41 1.24 -3.94
CA VAL A 760 -40.72 0.96 -5.21
C VAL A 760 -41.68 1.26 -6.34
N LYS A 761 -41.50 2.40 -7.01
CA LYS A 761 -42.47 2.86 -8.00
C LYS A 761 -41.87 3.41 -9.27
N ASN A 762 -42.54 3.21 -10.40
CA ASN A 762 -42.21 3.84 -11.68
C ASN A 762 -40.72 3.74 -12.06
N ASN A 763 -40.04 2.64 -11.69
CA ASN A 763 -38.69 2.37 -12.17
C ASN A 763 -38.76 1.96 -13.64
N ALA A 764 -37.87 2.53 -14.46
CA ALA A 764 -37.88 2.33 -15.91
C ALA A 764 -37.68 0.85 -16.27
N GLU A 765 -36.75 0.18 -15.59
CA GLU A 765 -36.42 -1.23 -15.82
C GLU A 765 -35.71 -1.83 -14.59
N ILE A 766 -36.17 -3.00 -14.14
CA ILE A 766 -35.50 -3.87 -13.17
C ILE A 766 -35.34 -5.25 -13.82
N SER A 767 -34.19 -5.50 -14.46
CA SER A 767 -34.00 -6.72 -15.26
C SER A 767 -32.57 -7.26 -15.33
N ARG A 768 -32.42 -8.54 -15.68
CA ARG A 768 -31.11 -9.22 -15.79
C ARG A 768 -30.28 -9.21 -14.50
N ASN A 769 -30.91 -8.98 -13.35
CA ASN A 769 -30.27 -9.14 -12.04
C ASN A 769 -30.36 -10.61 -11.59
N GLY A 770 -29.71 -10.97 -10.49
CA GLY A 770 -29.90 -12.28 -9.86
C GLY A 770 -31.37 -12.53 -9.51
N TYR A 771 -31.89 -11.74 -8.58
CA TYR A 771 -33.32 -11.55 -8.32
C TYR A 771 -33.76 -10.14 -8.72
N GLY A 772 -35.01 -9.93 -9.12
CA GLY A 772 -35.52 -8.59 -9.42
C GLY A 772 -35.64 -7.74 -8.16
N ILE A 773 -36.66 -8.04 -7.35
CA ILE A 773 -36.89 -7.44 -6.04
C ILE A 773 -36.99 -8.55 -5.00
N VAL A 774 -36.31 -8.38 -3.87
CA VAL A 774 -36.32 -9.29 -2.71
C VAL A 774 -36.82 -8.52 -1.49
N SER A 775 -37.90 -8.98 -0.87
CA SER A 775 -38.51 -8.37 0.33
C SER A 775 -38.56 -9.36 1.47
N LEU A 776 -37.83 -9.09 2.55
CA LEU A 776 -37.59 -10.02 3.65
C LEU A 776 -37.70 -9.36 5.02
N ASN A 777 -37.79 -10.21 6.05
CA ASN A 777 -37.76 -9.86 7.46
C ASN A 777 -38.73 -8.72 7.84
N ARG A 778 -40.02 -8.94 7.54
CA ARG A 778 -41.15 -8.05 7.87
C ARG A 778 -41.05 -6.66 7.25
N SER A 779 -40.44 -6.58 6.07
CA SER A 779 -40.38 -5.34 5.30
C SER A 779 -41.78 -4.86 4.90
N VAL A 780 -42.01 -3.55 5.00
CA VAL A 780 -43.27 -2.90 4.61
C VAL A 780 -43.07 -2.24 3.25
N ALA A 781 -43.38 -2.97 2.19
CA ALA A 781 -43.13 -2.53 0.82
C ALA A 781 -44.41 -2.32 0.02
N SER A 782 -44.39 -1.35 -0.89
CA SER A 782 -45.35 -1.23 -1.98
C SER A 782 -44.62 -1.24 -3.31
N ILE A 783 -45.10 -2.01 -4.28
CA ILE A 783 -44.52 -2.09 -5.63
C ILE A 783 -45.59 -1.65 -6.64
N ILE A 784 -45.44 -0.41 -7.13
CA ILE A 784 -46.51 0.28 -7.86
C ILE A 784 -45.96 0.90 -9.15
N GLY A 785 -46.49 0.55 -10.31
CA GLY A 785 -46.23 1.29 -11.56
C GLY A 785 -47.32 2.31 -11.91
N GLU A 786 -47.20 2.92 -13.10
CA GLU A 786 -48.27 3.74 -13.69
C GLU A 786 -49.45 2.87 -14.08
N ASP A 787 -50.66 3.39 -13.88
CA ASP A 787 -51.88 2.60 -14.02
C ASP A 787 -51.99 1.92 -15.40
N CYS A 788 -52.49 0.67 -15.40
CA CYS A 788 -52.58 -0.11 -16.63
C CYS A 788 -53.78 0.25 -17.52
N PHE A 789 -54.55 1.29 -17.16
CA PHE A 789 -55.73 1.75 -17.91
C PHE A 789 -55.40 2.97 -18.79
N SER A 790 -54.37 3.73 -18.45
CA SER A 790 -53.91 4.93 -19.17
C SER A 790 -52.93 4.56 -20.28
N ASP A 791 -51.77 3.99 -19.94
CA ASP A 791 -50.74 3.56 -20.90
C ASP A 791 -49.91 2.39 -20.35
N ILE A 792 -50.17 1.20 -20.88
CA ILE A 792 -49.48 -0.05 -20.51
C ILE A 792 -47.97 -0.04 -20.79
N SER A 793 -47.45 0.93 -21.56
CA SER A 793 -46.01 1.09 -21.81
C SER A 793 -45.28 1.82 -20.68
N LEU A 794 -46.02 2.49 -19.79
CA LEU A 794 -45.50 3.23 -18.63
C LEU A 794 -45.50 2.40 -17.34
N MET A 795 -46.02 1.17 -17.39
CA MET A 795 -45.97 0.23 -16.27
C MET A 795 -44.52 -0.06 -15.85
N GLN A 796 -44.30 -0.29 -14.55
CA GLN A 796 -42.98 -0.62 -14.02
C GLN A 796 -42.52 -2.00 -14.52
N ASN A 797 -41.37 -2.06 -15.19
CA ASN A 797 -40.88 -3.31 -15.81
C ASN A 797 -40.01 -4.11 -14.83
N ILE A 798 -40.46 -5.31 -14.46
CA ILE A 798 -39.71 -6.24 -13.58
C ILE A 798 -39.64 -7.59 -14.28
N ARG A 799 -38.57 -7.84 -15.03
CA ARG A 799 -38.53 -8.95 -16.00
C ARG A 799 -37.12 -9.47 -16.23
N ASN A 800 -37.00 -10.67 -16.79
CA ASN A 800 -35.72 -11.24 -17.24
C ASN A 800 -34.62 -11.31 -16.16
N ASN A 801 -34.97 -11.30 -14.88
CA ASN A 801 -34.03 -11.60 -13.80
C ASN A 801 -33.76 -13.12 -13.79
N ARG A 802 -32.56 -13.54 -13.37
CA ARG A 802 -32.08 -14.93 -13.45
C ARG A 802 -33.00 -15.89 -12.70
N ASN A 803 -33.44 -15.48 -11.52
CA ASN A 803 -34.32 -16.22 -10.64
C ASN A 803 -35.72 -15.53 -10.64
N ASN A 804 -36.27 -15.22 -9.46
CA ASN A 804 -37.58 -14.58 -9.38
C ASN A 804 -37.54 -13.10 -9.79
N GLN A 805 -38.64 -12.63 -10.35
CA GLN A 805 -38.86 -11.21 -10.62
C GLN A 805 -39.22 -10.49 -9.31
N LEU A 806 -40.02 -11.14 -8.48
CA LEU A 806 -40.28 -10.77 -7.10
C LEU A 806 -40.13 -12.01 -6.21
N TYR A 807 -39.27 -11.93 -5.20
CA TYR A 807 -39.23 -12.86 -4.08
C TYR A 807 -39.65 -12.10 -2.82
N ALA A 808 -40.59 -12.64 -2.08
CA ALA A 808 -40.92 -12.12 -0.76
C ALA A 808 -41.21 -13.26 0.22
N SER A 809 -40.91 -13.03 1.49
CA SER A 809 -41.52 -13.82 2.54
C SER A 809 -42.98 -13.39 2.76
N PHE A 810 -43.83 -14.29 3.23
CA PHE A 810 -45.26 -14.01 3.36
C PHE A 810 -45.54 -12.73 4.17
N GLU A 811 -44.84 -12.53 5.28
CA GLU A 811 -44.96 -11.35 6.13
C GLU A 811 -44.35 -10.08 5.51
N SER A 812 -43.50 -10.23 4.50
CA SER A 812 -42.86 -9.11 3.77
C SER A 812 -43.45 -8.92 2.37
N PHE A 813 -44.57 -9.59 2.05
CA PHE A 813 -45.16 -9.52 0.72
C PHE A 813 -45.60 -8.08 0.43
N PRO A 814 -45.14 -7.47 -0.68
CA PRO A 814 -45.47 -6.09 -0.98
C PRO A 814 -46.98 -5.89 -1.18
N SER A 815 -47.56 -4.91 -0.50
CA SER A 815 -48.97 -4.54 -0.65
C SER A 815 -49.12 -3.01 -0.59
N PRO A 816 -49.68 -2.38 -1.64
CA PRO A 816 -50.13 -3.01 -2.89
C PRO A 816 -48.96 -3.46 -3.78
N CYS A 817 -49.19 -4.52 -4.57
CA CYS A 817 -48.29 -4.97 -5.63
C CYS A 817 -49.05 -4.93 -6.97
N ARG A 818 -49.03 -3.79 -7.65
CA ARG A 818 -49.85 -3.56 -8.85
C ARG A 818 -49.18 -2.68 -9.89
N TYR A 819 -49.72 -2.73 -11.09
CA TYR A 819 -49.27 -1.94 -12.23
C TYR A 819 -47.82 -2.24 -12.66
N ASN A 820 -47.38 -3.47 -12.43
CA ASN A 820 -46.07 -3.96 -12.86
C ASN A 820 -46.21 -4.88 -14.07
N ALA A 821 -45.23 -4.85 -14.95
CA ALA A 821 -45.08 -5.78 -16.05
C ALA A 821 -44.07 -6.88 -15.67
N PHE A 822 -44.58 -8.05 -15.30
CA PHE A 822 -43.79 -9.23 -14.96
C PHE A 822 -43.61 -10.13 -16.17
N GLY A 823 -42.40 -10.66 -16.35
CA GLY A 823 -42.17 -11.62 -17.42
C GLY A 823 -40.74 -12.13 -17.56
N SER A 824 -40.57 -13.06 -18.50
CA SER A 824 -39.26 -13.56 -18.95
C SER A 824 -39.27 -13.74 -20.47
N SER A 825 -38.19 -13.33 -21.14
CA SER A 825 -37.99 -13.46 -22.59
C SER A 825 -37.33 -14.79 -22.98
N GLY A 826 -37.30 -15.77 -22.07
CA GLY A 826 -36.85 -17.13 -22.33
C GLY A 826 -35.36 -17.22 -22.65
N PHE A 827 -34.52 -17.38 -21.62
CA PHE A 827 -33.19 -17.99 -21.73
C PHE A 827 -32.73 -18.33 -20.29
N LEU A 828 -32.14 -19.52 -20.11
CA LEU A 828 -31.66 -20.17 -18.88
C LEU A 828 -32.68 -21.17 -18.28
N GLY A 829 -32.38 -22.46 -18.46
CA GLY A 829 -33.23 -23.61 -18.16
C GLY A 829 -33.43 -23.94 -16.68
N VAL A 830 -33.89 -22.97 -15.87
CA VAL A 830 -34.41 -23.19 -14.52
C VAL A 830 -35.82 -22.61 -14.46
N GLN A 831 -36.83 -23.42 -14.14
CA GLN A 831 -38.23 -23.00 -14.13
C GLN A 831 -38.55 -22.33 -12.78
N THR A 832 -37.87 -21.22 -12.47
CA THR A 832 -38.21 -20.45 -11.26
C THR A 832 -39.50 -19.65 -11.48
N PRO A 833 -40.40 -19.62 -10.47
CA PRO A 833 -41.58 -18.77 -10.49
C PRO A 833 -41.22 -17.30 -10.71
N TRP A 834 -42.05 -16.52 -11.41
CA TRP A 834 -41.85 -15.08 -11.51
C TRP A 834 -42.08 -14.37 -10.17
N ILE A 835 -43.14 -14.76 -9.45
CA ILE A 835 -43.43 -14.28 -8.10
C ILE A 835 -43.37 -15.46 -7.14
N PHE A 836 -42.56 -15.31 -6.10
CA PHE A 836 -42.36 -16.31 -5.06
C PHE A 836 -42.72 -15.73 -3.70
N CYS A 837 -43.60 -16.43 -2.98
CA CYS A 837 -43.97 -16.15 -1.60
C CYS A 837 -43.55 -17.35 -0.76
N SER A 838 -42.55 -17.17 0.12
CA SER A 838 -42.14 -18.24 1.02
C SER A 838 -43.16 -18.45 2.14
N GLU A 839 -43.40 -19.72 2.48
CA GLU A 839 -44.19 -20.14 3.65
C GLU A 839 -45.56 -19.46 3.79
N PRO A 840 -46.42 -19.51 2.76
CA PRO A 840 -47.64 -18.74 2.78
C PRO A 840 -48.65 -19.26 3.81
N ARG A 841 -49.33 -18.30 4.45
CA ARG A 841 -50.31 -18.56 5.50
C ARG A 841 -51.57 -17.73 5.18
N GLY A 842 -52.41 -18.27 4.30
CA GLY A 842 -53.65 -17.62 3.82
C GLY A 842 -53.74 -17.50 2.29
N GLU A 843 -54.87 -17.00 1.81
CA GLU A 843 -55.17 -16.77 0.39
C GLU A 843 -55.53 -15.28 0.16
N GLY A 844 -55.53 -14.85 -1.11
CA GLY A 844 -56.01 -13.53 -1.53
C GLY A 844 -54.94 -12.44 -1.63
N LEU A 845 -53.66 -12.80 -1.82
CA LEU A 845 -52.61 -11.81 -2.13
C LEU A 845 -52.90 -11.15 -3.49
N ASN A 846 -53.29 -9.88 -3.47
CA ASN A 846 -53.77 -9.19 -4.67
C ASN A 846 -52.62 -8.79 -5.61
N ILE A 847 -52.58 -9.43 -6.78
CA ILE A 847 -51.68 -9.10 -7.89
C ILE A 847 -52.43 -8.97 -9.23
N MET A 848 -53.77 -8.80 -9.18
CA MET A 848 -54.65 -8.78 -10.35
C MET A 848 -54.43 -7.57 -11.27
N HIS A 849 -53.87 -6.49 -10.74
CA HIS A 849 -53.63 -5.26 -11.48
C HIS A 849 -52.24 -5.22 -12.14
N ASN A 850 -51.60 -6.39 -12.33
CA ASN A 850 -50.33 -6.52 -13.04
C ASN A 850 -50.51 -7.09 -14.44
N LYS A 851 -49.49 -6.89 -15.28
CA LYS A 851 -49.40 -7.43 -16.64
C LYS A 851 -48.40 -8.59 -16.67
N TRP A 852 -48.83 -9.69 -17.28
CA TRP A 852 -48.00 -10.87 -17.50
C TRP A 852 -47.44 -10.89 -18.94
N SER A 853 -46.19 -11.31 -19.15
CA SER A 853 -45.66 -11.56 -20.50
C SER A 853 -46.33 -12.76 -21.18
N GLN A 854 -46.09 -12.97 -22.48
CA GLN A 854 -46.70 -14.06 -23.24
C GLN A 854 -46.48 -15.44 -22.56
N GLN A 855 -47.51 -16.30 -22.57
CA GLN A 855 -47.51 -17.68 -22.02
C GLN A 855 -47.52 -17.79 -20.48
N PHE A 856 -48.19 -16.87 -19.77
CA PHE A 856 -48.38 -16.98 -18.33
C PHE A 856 -49.24 -18.19 -17.92
N THR A 857 -48.60 -19.17 -17.29
CA THR A 857 -49.22 -20.29 -16.57
C THR A 857 -49.08 -20.07 -15.06
N PRO A 858 -50.17 -19.84 -14.30
CA PRO A 858 -50.09 -19.54 -12.88
C PRO A 858 -49.30 -20.57 -12.07
N SER A 859 -49.55 -21.87 -12.28
CA SER A 859 -48.87 -22.97 -11.57
C SER A 859 -47.36 -23.08 -11.84
N GLN A 860 -46.84 -22.41 -12.86
CA GLN A 860 -45.41 -22.37 -13.18
C GLN A 860 -44.77 -21.04 -12.75
N HIS A 861 -45.51 -19.94 -12.85
CA HIS A 861 -44.97 -18.59 -12.67
C HIS A 861 -45.28 -17.97 -11.31
N LEU A 862 -46.17 -18.58 -10.51
CA LEU A 862 -46.49 -18.14 -9.16
C LEU A 862 -46.24 -19.28 -8.19
N TYR A 863 -45.53 -19.01 -7.10
CA TYR A 863 -45.34 -19.99 -6.04
C TYR A 863 -45.82 -19.50 -4.65
N PRO A 864 -46.65 -20.32 -4.00
CA PRO A 864 -47.58 -21.25 -4.63
C PRO A 864 -48.71 -20.46 -5.32
N PHE A 865 -49.13 -20.87 -6.51
CA PHE A 865 -50.08 -20.07 -7.30
C PHE A 865 -51.45 -19.82 -6.63
N TYR A 866 -51.89 -20.70 -5.72
CA TYR A 866 -53.23 -20.65 -5.12
C TYR A 866 -53.40 -19.55 -4.05
N VAL A 867 -52.31 -18.92 -3.59
CA VAL A 867 -52.41 -17.87 -2.55
C VAL A 867 -52.63 -16.48 -3.14
N TYR A 868 -52.60 -16.36 -4.46
CA TYR A 868 -52.65 -15.09 -5.17
C TYR A 868 -53.97 -14.90 -5.90
N ASP A 869 -54.46 -13.67 -5.91
CA ASP A 869 -55.44 -13.20 -6.87
C ASP A 869 -54.68 -12.64 -8.08
N TYR A 870 -54.63 -13.41 -9.17
CA TYR A 870 -53.70 -13.15 -10.30
C TYR A 870 -54.36 -12.94 -11.66
N ILE A 871 -55.69 -13.05 -11.75
CA ILE A 871 -56.41 -12.84 -13.01
C ILE A 871 -56.25 -11.36 -13.39
N PRO A 872 -55.58 -11.04 -14.52
CA PRO A 872 -55.33 -9.65 -14.88
C PRO A 872 -56.63 -8.90 -15.14
N VAL A 873 -56.80 -7.77 -14.47
CA VAL A 873 -57.87 -6.80 -14.77
C VAL A 873 -57.44 -5.84 -15.90
N CYS A 874 -56.14 -5.78 -16.19
CA CYS A 874 -55.60 -4.96 -17.27
C CYS A 874 -56.11 -5.45 -18.65
N ASN A 875 -56.78 -4.56 -19.39
CA ASN A 875 -57.43 -4.75 -20.72
C ASN A 875 -58.90 -5.19 -20.77
N ASP A 876 -59.64 -5.26 -19.66
CA ASP A 876 -61.11 -5.45 -19.70
C ASP A 876 -61.81 -4.46 -18.75
N GLU A 877 -62.24 -3.31 -19.29
CA GLU A 877 -62.96 -2.27 -18.52
C GLU A 877 -64.24 -2.80 -17.85
N ASN A 878 -64.80 -3.92 -18.33
CA ASN A 878 -66.01 -4.52 -17.77
C ASN A 878 -65.77 -5.34 -16.50
N GLN A 879 -64.51 -5.64 -16.14
CA GLN A 879 -64.17 -6.37 -14.90
C GLN A 879 -63.86 -5.45 -13.72
N ARG A 880 -64.16 -4.15 -13.83
CA ARG A 880 -64.02 -3.13 -12.76
C ARG A 880 -64.85 -3.39 -11.49
N GLY A 881 -65.64 -4.46 -11.42
CA GLY A 881 -66.55 -4.70 -10.31
C GLY A 881 -66.71 -6.17 -9.96
N SER A 882 -66.08 -6.57 -8.85
CA SER A 882 -66.66 -7.59 -7.97
C SER A 882 -66.48 -7.15 -6.52
N GLN A 883 -67.56 -7.28 -5.73
CA GLN A 883 -67.66 -6.86 -4.33
C GLN A 883 -66.89 -7.83 -3.41
N LEU A 884 -65.57 -7.80 -3.45
CA LEU A 884 -64.72 -8.32 -2.39
C LEU A 884 -64.10 -7.15 -1.65
N ILE A 885 -63.80 -7.35 -0.36
CA ILE A 885 -63.08 -6.36 0.44
C ILE A 885 -61.68 -6.23 -0.16
N ASP A 886 -61.40 -5.09 -0.80
CA ASP A 886 -60.08 -4.79 -1.31
C ASP A 886 -59.23 -4.17 -0.20
N PHE A 887 -58.43 -5.01 0.47
CA PHE A 887 -57.54 -4.54 1.55
C PHE A 887 -56.53 -3.49 1.07
N ASP A 888 -56.23 -3.42 -0.23
CA ASP A 888 -55.36 -2.37 -0.77
C ASP A 888 -56.01 -0.98 -0.59
N LEU A 889 -57.35 -0.85 -0.66
CA LEU A 889 -58.04 0.41 -0.38
C LEU A 889 -57.90 0.83 1.09
N PHE A 890 -57.96 -0.11 2.03
CA PHE A 890 -57.69 0.20 3.44
C PHE A 890 -56.26 0.64 3.66
N PHE A 891 -55.28 0.00 3.00
CA PHE A 891 -53.89 0.42 3.11
C PHE A 891 -53.61 1.76 2.42
N GLU A 892 -54.29 2.07 1.31
CA GLU A 892 -54.27 3.41 0.70
C GLU A 892 -54.84 4.47 1.65
N GLU A 893 -55.93 4.17 2.34
CA GLU A 893 -56.52 5.05 3.35
C GLU A 893 -55.57 5.24 4.55
N VAL A 894 -54.93 4.17 5.03
CA VAL A 894 -53.86 4.23 6.04
C VAL A 894 -52.74 5.15 5.56
N GLU A 895 -52.26 4.97 4.33
CA GLU A 895 -51.22 5.83 3.77
C GLU A 895 -51.66 7.29 3.65
N SER A 896 -52.93 7.55 3.32
CA SER A 896 -53.50 8.91 3.29
C SER A 896 -53.57 9.54 4.69
N PHE A 897 -54.00 8.78 5.70
CA PHE A 897 -53.94 9.24 7.09
C PHE A 897 -52.52 9.59 7.51
N LEU A 898 -51.54 8.75 7.18
CA LEU A 898 -50.14 9.02 7.48
C LEU A 898 -49.59 10.24 6.72
N GLU A 899 -50.04 10.50 5.49
CA GLU A 899 -49.71 11.73 4.74
C GLU A 899 -50.28 13.00 5.40
N ASN A 900 -51.47 12.89 5.96
CA ASN A 900 -52.16 14.01 6.61
C ASN A 900 -51.74 14.19 8.09
N GLY A 901 -50.85 13.35 8.62
CA GLY A 901 -50.41 13.38 10.02
C GLY A 901 -51.43 12.78 11.01
N GLU A 902 -52.42 12.04 10.52
CA GLU A 902 -53.50 11.41 11.31
C GLU A 902 -53.09 9.99 11.78
N GLU A 903 -51.98 9.89 12.51
CA GLU A 903 -51.42 8.58 12.92
C GLU A 903 -52.38 7.72 13.75
N ASP A 904 -53.18 8.34 14.63
CA ASP A 904 -54.15 7.59 15.45
C ASP A 904 -55.26 6.97 14.62
N ALA A 905 -55.72 7.66 13.55
CA ALA A 905 -56.70 7.12 12.61
C ALA A 905 -56.10 5.93 11.85
N ALA A 906 -54.85 6.04 11.39
CA ALA A 906 -54.12 4.94 10.77
C ALA A 906 -53.99 3.74 11.73
N LYS A 907 -53.61 3.94 12.99
CA LYS A 907 -53.52 2.87 14.00
C LYS A 907 -54.87 2.20 14.26
N ILE A 908 -55.95 2.97 14.39
CA ILE A 908 -57.31 2.45 14.60
C ILE A 908 -57.73 1.56 13.43
N LEU A 909 -57.52 2.03 12.19
CA LEU A 909 -57.86 1.26 11.00
C LEU A 909 -57.05 -0.05 10.94
N LEU A 910 -55.73 0.02 11.18
CA LEU A 910 -54.87 -1.17 11.19
C LEU A 910 -55.23 -2.18 12.28
N ARG A 911 -55.53 -1.73 13.51
CA ARG A 911 -56.04 -2.61 14.59
C ARG A 911 -57.38 -3.24 14.21
N GLY A 912 -58.27 -2.46 13.58
CA GLY A 912 -59.54 -2.95 13.05
C GLY A 912 -59.35 -4.09 12.04
N ILE A 913 -58.37 -3.97 11.14
CA ILE A 913 -58.03 -5.04 10.17
C ILE A 913 -57.59 -6.31 10.91
N VAL A 914 -56.69 -6.17 11.90
CA VAL A 914 -56.18 -7.31 12.70
C VAL A 914 -57.32 -8.03 13.44
N GLU A 915 -58.24 -7.29 14.04
CA GLU A 915 -59.30 -7.86 14.88
C GLU A 915 -60.48 -8.43 14.07
N GLN A 916 -60.83 -7.80 12.95
CA GLN A 916 -61.97 -8.22 12.12
C GLN A 916 -61.61 -9.31 11.12
N TYR A 917 -60.35 -9.34 10.65
CA TYR A 917 -59.89 -10.27 9.61
C TYR A 917 -58.63 -11.04 10.03
N PRO A 918 -58.59 -11.70 11.21
CA PRO A 918 -57.35 -12.23 11.79
C PRO A 918 -56.64 -13.32 10.99
N ASN A 919 -57.39 -14.08 10.17
CA ASN A 919 -56.82 -15.13 9.31
C ASN A 919 -56.45 -14.62 7.90
N SER A 920 -56.58 -13.32 7.64
CA SER A 920 -56.22 -12.72 6.35
C SER A 920 -54.73 -12.36 6.29
N TRP A 921 -54.17 -12.33 5.08
CA TRP A 921 -52.84 -11.78 4.86
C TRP A 921 -52.74 -10.31 5.30
N ALA A 922 -53.83 -9.56 5.14
CA ALA A 922 -53.92 -8.15 5.49
C ALA A 922 -53.74 -7.92 6.99
N ALA A 923 -54.17 -8.84 7.87
CA ALA A 923 -53.89 -8.73 9.30
C ALA A 923 -52.39 -8.81 9.62
N THR A 924 -51.63 -9.65 8.91
CA THR A 924 -50.17 -9.74 9.05
C THR A 924 -49.49 -8.45 8.59
N SER A 925 -49.86 -7.97 7.38
CA SER A 925 -49.35 -6.69 6.84
C SER A 925 -49.72 -5.50 7.74
N ALA A 926 -50.94 -5.49 8.29
CA ALA A 926 -51.39 -4.44 9.20
C ALA A 926 -50.57 -4.42 10.50
N LEU A 927 -50.18 -5.58 11.03
CA LEU A 927 -49.33 -5.67 12.21
C LEU A 927 -47.90 -5.15 11.93
N ASN A 928 -47.34 -5.43 10.75
CA ASN A 928 -46.03 -4.92 10.35
C ASN A 928 -46.06 -3.39 10.11
N ARG A 929 -47.17 -2.88 9.57
CA ARG A 929 -47.41 -1.43 9.43
C ARG A 929 -47.58 -0.75 10.80
N LEU A 930 -48.25 -1.38 11.75
CA LEU A 930 -48.32 -0.90 13.14
C LEU A 930 -46.94 -0.82 13.78
N TYR A 931 -46.07 -1.83 13.55
CA TYR A 931 -44.67 -1.79 13.98
C TYR A 931 -43.92 -0.60 13.35
N ALA A 932 -44.03 -0.41 12.04
CA ALA A 932 -43.38 0.72 11.36
C ALA A 932 -43.83 2.08 11.91
N ILE A 933 -45.12 2.25 12.21
CA ILE A 933 -45.67 3.45 12.87
C ILE A 933 -45.11 3.58 14.29
N ALA A 934 -45.06 2.48 15.05
CA ALA A 934 -44.56 2.49 16.43
C ALA A 934 -43.09 2.94 16.52
N CYS A 935 -42.28 2.70 15.49
CA CYS A 935 -40.89 3.15 15.39
C CYS A 935 -40.72 4.63 15.00
N THR A 936 -41.77 5.33 14.57
CA THR A 936 -41.69 6.69 14.00
C THR A 936 -41.80 7.82 15.03
N SER A 937 -42.66 7.68 16.05
CA SER A 937 -43.14 8.84 16.82
C SER A 937 -42.51 9.01 18.21
N GLY A 938 -41.55 8.15 18.61
CA GLY A 938 -41.01 8.16 19.98
C GLY A 938 -42.14 8.09 21.01
N PHE A 939 -42.85 6.96 21.06
CA PHE A 939 -44.01 6.84 21.93
C PHE A 939 -43.63 6.74 23.41
N ASN A 940 -44.20 7.64 24.19
CA ASN A 940 -44.49 7.44 25.62
C ASN A 940 -45.74 6.53 25.81
N ASP A 941 -46.19 5.80 24.78
CA ASP A 941 -47.32 4.88 24.89
C ASP A 941 -46.82 3.53 25.41
N SER A 942 -47.09 3.28 26.68
CA SER A 942 -47.49 1.95 27.11
C SER A 942 -48.56 1.40 26.16
N ASN A 943 -48.15 0.55 25.20
CA ASN A 943 -48.81 -0.73 24.84
C ASN A 943 -48.59 -1.24 23.39
N PHE A 944 -47.52 -0.94 22.63
CA PHE A 944 -47.25 -1.77 21.40
C PHE A 944 -46.82 -3.19 21.78
N LEU A 945 -45.78 -3.32 22.61
CA LEU A 945 -45.35 -4.60 23.16
C LEU A 945 -46.47 -5.29 23.97
N ASP A 946 -47.24 -4.51 24.75
CA ASP A 946 -48.42 -5.03 25.45
C ASP A 946 -49.49 -5.50 24.47
N TYR A 947 -49.84 -4.72 23.44
CA TYR A 947 -50.78 -5.14 22.40
C TYR A 947 -50.35 -6.45 21.73
N LEU A 948 -49.06 -6.59 21.39
CA LEU A 948 -48.49 -7.84 20.86
C LEU A 948 -48.50 -9.00 21.88
N SER A 949 -48.67 -8.74 23.18
CA SER A 949 -48.61 -9.73 24.26
C SER A 949 -49.98 -10.07 24.87
N THR A 950 -50.93 -9.15 24.84
CA THR A 950 -52.21 -9.25 25.56
C THR A 950 -53.43 -9.32 24.63
N ASN A 951 -53.32 -8.89 23.37
CA ASN A 951 -54.44 -8.97 22.45
C ASN A 951 -54.80 -10.44 22.14
N ILE A 952 -56.01 -10.84 22.55
CA ILE A 952 -56.47 -12.23 22.47
C ILE A 952 -56.57 -12.76 21.03
N VAL A 953 -56.85 -11.88 20.06
CA VAL A 953 -56.91 -12.24 18.64
C VAL A 953 -55.51 -12.60 18.15
N ILE A 954 -54.51 -11.78 18.48
CA ILE A 954 -53.10 -12.06 18.15
C ILE A 954 -52.64 -13.35 18.84
N GLN A 955 -52.89 -13.52 20.14
CA GLN A 955 -52.43 -14.69 20.89
C GLN A 955 -53.08 -16.01 20.43
N ASN A 956 -54.35 -15.98 20.02
CA ASN A 956 -55.08 -17.19 19.61
C ASN A 956 -54.99 -17.49 18.11
N THR A 957 -54.37 -16.61 17.31
CA THR A 957 -54.18 -16.82 15.87
C THR A 957 -52.72 -17.20 15.62
N PRO A 958 -52.41 -18.47 15.32
CA PRO A 958 -51.02 -18.95 15.30
C PRO A 958 -50.09 -18.13 14.40
N GLN A 959 -50.57 -17.70 13.23
CA GLN A 959 -49.80 -16.88 12.30
C GLN A 959 -49.47 -15.49 12.85
N LEU A 960 -50.46 -14.82 13.46
CA LEU A 960 -50.27 -13.49 14.06
C LEU A 960 -49.40 -13.58 15.31
N TYR A 961 -49.54 -14.65 16.09
CA TYR A 961 -48.68 -14.92 17.25
C TYR A 961 -47.21 -15.03 16.87
N GLU A 962 -46.89 -15.84 15.84
CA GLU A 962 -45.52 -16.01 15.35
C GLU A 962 -44.95 -14.70 14.78
N ASN A 963 -45.76 -13.96 14.01
CA ASN A 963 -45.34 -12.66 13.50
C ASN A 963 -45.09 -11.65 14.64
N ALA A 964 -46.00 -11.60 15.63
CA ALA A 964 -45.89 -10.75 16.80
C ALA A 964 -44.63 -11.06 17.63
N ARG A 965 -44.27 -12.33 17.80
CA ARG A 965 -43.08 -12.75 18.54
C ARG A 965 -41.80 -12.13 17.95
N TYR A 966 -41.65 -12.19 16.63
CA TYR A 966 -40.49 -11.61 15.96
C TYR A 966 -40.55 -10.08 15.91
N LEU A 967 -41.73 -9.47 15.72
CA LEU A 967 -41.90 -8.02 15.80
C LEU A 967 -41.50 -7.46 17.18
N LYS A 968 -41.68 -8.21 18.28
CA LYS A 968 -41.16 -7.83 19.59
C LYS A 968 -39.64 -7.70 19.58
N ALA A 969 -38.92 -8.65 18.95
CA ALA A 969 -37.48 -8.59 18.81
C ALA A 969 -37.03 -7.37 17.99
N LEU A 970 -37.66 -7.15 16.83
CA LEU A 970 -37.33 -6.01 15.95
C LEU A 970 -37.66 -4.66 16.59
N TYR A 971 -38.77 -4.56 17.32
CA TYR A 971 -39.13 -3.35 18.06
C TYR A 971 -38.15 -3.09 19.20
N SER A 972 -37.79 -4.11 19.99
CA SER A 972 -36.79 -4.02 21.06
C SER A 972 -35.44 -3.51 20.52
N LYS A 973 -35.00 -4.04 19.36
CA LYS A 973 -33.83 -3.54 18.62
C LYS A 973 -33.96 -2.05 18.26
N ASP A 974 -35.12 -1.62 17.74
CA ASP A 974 -35.30 -0.24 17.28
C ASP A 974 -35.39 0.78 18.41
N ILE A 975 -35.84 0.37 19.60
CA ILE A 975 -35.82 1.17 20.85
C ILE A 975 -34.51 1.03 21.64
N ASP A 976 -33.50 0.36 21.08
CA ASP A 976 -32.16 0.15 21.67
C ASP A 976 -32.14 -0.73 22.94
N ASP A 977 -33.16 -1.60 23.11
CA ASP A 977 -33.19 -2.66 24.12
C ASP A 977 -32.54 -3.94 23.55
N VAL A 978 -31.20 -3.92 23.51
CA VAL A 978 -30.38 -4.96 22.87
C VAL A 978 -30.51 -6.31 23.58
N ASP A 979 -30.55 -6.32 24.91
CA ASP A 979 -30.64 -7.55 25.71
C ASP A 979 -31.96 -8.27 25.46
N GLU A 980 -33.09 -7.53 25.45
CA GLU A 980 -34.40 -8.11 25.15
C GLU A 980 -34.48 -8.54 23.68
N ALA A 981 -33.96 -7.74 22.74
CA ALA A 981 -33.93 -8.11 21.34
C ALA A 981 -33.16 -9.41 21.09
N GLN A 982 -31.98 -9.55 21.71
CA GLN A 982 -31.16 -10.76 21.63
C GLN A 982 -31.90 -11.96 22.25
N ALA A 983 -32.44 -11.83 23.45
CA ALA A 983 -33.18 -12.90 24.12
C ALA A 983 -34.37 -13.41 23.28
N GLN A 984 -35.10 -12.51 22.63
CA GLN A 984 -36.21 -12.88 21.75
C GLN A 984 -35.74 -13.61 20.48
N LEU A 985 -34.65 -13.17 19.85
CA LEU A 985 -34.10 -13.84 18.65
C LEU A 985 -33.51 -15.22 18.96
N GLU A 986 -32.80 -15.37 20.08
CA GLU A 986 -32.31 -16.67 20.55
C GLU A 986 -33.47 -17.62 20.88
N ALA A 987 -34.54 -17.09 21.49
CA ALA A 987 -35.76 -17.85 21.74
C ALA A 987 -36.38 -18.33 20.42
N ILE A 988 -36.43 -17.50 19.37
CA ILE A 988 -36.90 -17.90 18.04
C ILE A 988 -36.07 -19.06 17.50
N LEU A 989 -34.73 -18.96 17.49
CA LEU A 989 -33.81 -20.01 17.01
C LEU A 989 -33.87 -21.32 17.79
N SER A 990 -34.26 -21.27 19.06
CA SER A 990 -34.41 -22.44 19.94
C SER A 990 -35.74 -23.18 19.76
N THR A 991 -36.71 -22.57 19.06
CA THR A 991 -38.03 -23.14 18.79
C THR A 991 -38.14 -23.69 17.37
N ALA A 992 -39.18 -24.47 17.07
CA ALA A 992 -39.51 -24.85 15.70
C ALA A 992 -40.08 -23.63 14.94
N CYS A 993 -39.22 -22.69 14.57
CA CYS A 993 -39.54 -21.55 13.72
C CYS A 993 -39.36 -21.91 12.25
N SER A 994 -39.74 -20.99 11.38
CA SER A 994 -39.63 -21.18 9.94
C SER A 994 -38.19 -21.04 9.44
N HIS A 995 -37.91 -21.49 8.21
CA HIS A 995 -36.55 -21.39 7.65
C HIS A 995 -36.18 -19.93 7.44
N THR A 996 -37.13 -19.15 6.93
CA THR A 996 -36.95 -17.70 6.69
C THR A 996 -36.71 -16.94 7.99
N ASP A 997 -37.48 -17.25 9.05
CA ASP A 997 -37.30 -16.64 10.38
C ASP A 997 -35.95 -17.06 11.00
N SER A 998 -35.49 -18.29 10.79
CA SER A 998 -34.19 -18.76 11.30
C SER A 998 -33.03 -17.99 10.69
N ILE A 999 -32.99 -17.89 9.35
CA ILE A 999 -31.97 -17.13 8.62
C ILE A 999 -32.01 -15.66 9.01
N SER A 1000 -33.20 -15.08 9.11
CA SER A 1000 -33.35 -13.68 9.52
C SER A 1000 -32.84 -13.46 10.95
N ALA A 1001 -33.14 -14.36 11.87
CA ALA A 1001 -32.70 -14.26 13.25
C ALA A 1001 -31.16 -14.36 13.38
N MET A 1002 -30.51 -15.18 12.55
CA MET A 1002 -29.04 -15.26 12.49
C MET A 1002 -28.41 -13.94 12.04
N ILE A 1003 -28.94 -13.35 10.95
CA ILE A 1003 -28.47 -12.05 10.43
C ILE A 1003 -28.71 -10.93 11.46
N ASP A 1004 -29.90 -10.93 12.08
CA ASP A 1004 -30.32 -9.92 13.05
C ASP A 1004 -29.49 -10.00 14.36
N LEU A 1005 -29.14 -11.21 14.83
CA LEU A 1005 -28.26 -11.41 15.99
C LEU A 1005 -26.85 -10.87 15.76
N VAL A 1006 -26.25 -11.16 14.59
CA VAL A 1006 -24.93 -10.63 14.24
C VAL A 1006 -24.97 -9.10 14.13
N TYR A 1007 -26.06 -8.56 13.60
CA TYR A 1007 -26.28 -7.10 13.56
C TYR A 1007 -26.42 -6.47 14.96
N LEU A 1008 -27.07 -7.14 15.92
CA LEU A 1008 -27.25 -6.69 17.31
C LEU A 1008 -25.97 -6.77 18.15
N GLY A 1009 -25.22 -7.88 18.07
CA GLY A 1009 -24.01 -8.15 18.86
C GLY A 1009 -22.70 -7.67 18.22
N GLN A 1010 -22.80 -7.00 17.06
CA GLN A 1010 -21.73 -6.32 16.32
C GLN A 1010 -20.38 -7.02 16.33
N PHE A 1011 -20.45 -8.32 16.00
CA PHE A 1011 -19.39 -9.19 15.48
C PHE A 1011 -18.88 -10.37 16.33
N SER A 1012 -19.52 -10.73 17.44
CA SER A 1012 -19.42 -12.10 17.96
C SER A 1012 -20.81 -12.61 18.34
N ALA A 1013 -21.16 -13.79 17.85
CA ALA A 1013 -22.35 -14.49 18.28
C ALA A 1013 -22.03 -15.99 18.40
N SER A 1014 -22.25 -16.57 19.57
CA SER A 1014 -22.32 -18.02 19.69
C SER A 1014 -23.71 -18.46 19.27
N ILE A 1015 -23.84 -19.01 18.06
CA ILE A 1015 -25.09 -19.62 17.62
C ILE A 1015 -24.96 -21.12 17.91
N ARG A 1016 -25.81 -21.65 18.80
CA ARG A 1016 -25.87 -23.09 19.14
C ARG A 1016 -24.57 -23.70 19.71
N GLY A 1017 -23.74 -22.92 20.40
CA GLY A 1017 -22.52 -23.42 21.05
C GLY A 1017 -21.34 -23.65 20.10
N GLU A 1018 -21.44 -23.22 18.84
CA GLU A 1018 -20.29 -23.01 17.96
C GLU A 1018 -19.85 -21.54 18.11
N GLU A 1019 -18.55 -21.31 18.30
CA GLU A 1019 -17.95 -19.98 18.22
C GLU A 1019 -17.87 -19.61 16.73
N ILE A 1020 -18.65 -18.62 16.31
CA ILE A 1020 -18.38 -17.91 15.05
C ILE A 1020 -17.13 -17.07 15.31
N GLU A 1021 -16.14 -17.13 14.41
CA GLU A 1021 -14.97 -16.22 14.47
C GLU A 1021 -15.47 -14.79 14.68
N GLU A 1022 -14.78 -14.04 15.54
CA GLU A 1022 -15.07 -12.63 15.77
C GLU A 1022 -14.99 -11.92 14.41
N LEU A 1023 -16.15 -11.61 13.83
CA LEU A 1023 -16.22 -10.70 12.69
C LEU A 1023 -15.67 -9.35 13.23
N THR A 1024 -15.18 -8.43 12.42
CA THR A 1024 -14.51 -7.23 12.98
C THR A 1024 -14.88 -5.94 12.28
N ASN A 1025 -15.50 -6.03 11.10
CA ASN A 1025 -15.74 -4.86 10.27
C ASN A 1025 -16.94 -5.04 9.32
N TYR A 1026 -17.35 -3.94 8.70
CA TYR A 1026 -18.50 -3.87 7.77
C TYR A 1026 -18.43 -4.91 6.65
N ASP A 1027 -17.26 -5.14 6.04
CA ASP A 1027 -17.13 -6.07 4.93
C ASP A 1027 -17.43 -7.51 5.40
N ASP A 1028 -17.00 -7.89 6.61
CA ASP A 1028 -17.27 -9.20 7.22
C ASP A 1028 -18.78 -9.42 7.45
N PHE A 1029 -19.51 -8.39 7.94
CA PHE A 1029 -20.97 -8.48 8.09
C PHE A 1029 -21.67 -8.67 6.76
N MET A 1030 -21.23 -7.96 5.72
CA MET A 1030 -21.84 -8.04 4.39
C MET A 1030 -21.60 -9.40 3.75
N GLU A 1031 -20.41 -9.98 3.94
CA GLU A 1031 -20.11 -11.35 3.51
C GLU A 1031 -20.98 -12.37 4.26
N TYR A 1032 -21.07 -12.27 5.59
CA TYR A 1032 -21.94 -13.15 6.41
C TYR A 1032 -23.41 -13.04 5.99
N ARG A 1033 -23.92 -11.82 5.81
CA ARG A 1033 -25.28 -11.56 5.31
C ARG A 1033 -25.49 -12.27 3.98
N ASP A 1034 -24.59 -12.08 3.02
CA ASP A 1034 -24.73 -12.65 1.68
C ASP A 1034 -24.69 -14.17 1.70
N GLU A 1035 -23.85 -14.77 2.56
CA GLU A 1035 -23.84 -16.22 2.81
C GLU A 1035 -25.17 -16.72 3.37
N GLN A 1036 -25.68 -16.10 4.45
CA GLN A 1036 -26.93 -16.53 5.07
C GLN A 1036 -28.13 -16.34 4.15
N LEU A 1037 -28.19 -15.23 3.41
CA LEU A 1037 -29.20 -15.03 2.39
C LEU A 1037 -29.07 -16.08 1.28
N SER A 1038 -27.87 -16.46 0.86
CA SER A 1038 -27.66 -17.54 -0.12
C SER A 1038 -28.28 -18.85 0.36
N ASN A 1039 -28.14 -19.20 1.65
CA ASN A 1039 -28.74 -20.39 2.25
C ASN A 1039 -30.28 -20.40 2.21
N LEU A 1040 -30.93 -19.24 2.22
CA LEU A 1040 -32.38 -19.13 2.02
C LEU A 1040 -32.82 -19.61 0.63
N PHE A 1041 -31.96 -19.43 -0.38
CA PHE A 1041 -32.29 -19.70 -1.78
C PHE A 1041 -31.79 -21.06 -2.31
N VAL A 1042 -30.88 -21.74 -1.61
CA VAL A 1042 -30.39 -23.08 -1.99
C VAL A 1042 -31.51 -24.13 -1.96
N ASP A 1043 -32.45 -24.02 -1.02
CA ASP A 1043 -33.57 -24.98 -0.88
C ASP A 1043 -34.59 -24.90 -2.01
N LEU A 1044 -34.64 -23.81 -2.80
CA LEU A 1044 -35.52 -23.68 -3.96
C LEU A 1044 -35.22 -24.72 -5.04
N TYR A 1045 -33.94 -25.09 -5.22
CA TYR A 1045 -33.52 -26.14 -6.14
C TYR A 1045 -33.97 -27.55 -5.71
N SER A 1046 -34.25 -27.75 -4.41
CA SER A 1046 -34.78 -29.01 -3.89
C SER A 1046 -36.30 -29.14 -4.10
N ILE A 1047 -37.02 -28.02 -4.16
CA ILE A 1047 -38.46 -27.97 -4.45
C ILE A 1047 -38.74 -28.43 -5.89
N GLU A 1048 -37.86 -28.10 -6.87
CA GLU A 1048 -37.94 -28.60 -8.25
C GLU A 1048 -37.90 -30.14 -8.37
N ARG A 1049 -37.41 -30.87 -7.36
CA ARG A 1049 -37.42 -32.35 -7.32
C ARG A 1049 -38.63 -32.97 -6.64
N SER A 1050 -39.43 -32.19 -5.92
CA SER A 1050 -40.57 -32.70 -5.13
C SER A 1050 -41.94 -32.51 -5.80
N ALA A 1051 -41.99 -31.86 -6.97
CA ALA A 1051 -43.21 -31.63 -7.74
C ALA A 1051 -43.82 -32.89 -8.42
N GLU A 1052 -43.45 -34.09 -7.97
CA GLU A 1052 -44.12 -35.37 -8.27
C GLU A 1052 -44.48 -36.13 -6.99
N ALA A 1053 -45.04 -35.47 -5.96
CA ALA A 1053 -45.79 -36.19 -4.93
C ALA A 1053 -47.24 -36.39 -5.41
N ILE A 1054 -47.50 -37.49 -6.11
CA ILE A 1054 -48.84 -37.98 -6.38
C ILE A 1054 -49.44 -38.43 -5.04
N TYR A 1055 -50.31 -37.62 -4.44
CA TYR A 1055 -51.12 -38.04 -3.29
C TYR A 1055 -52.27 -38.94 -3.78
N ASP A 1056 -52.37 -40.18 -3.26
CA ASP A 1056 -53.28 -41.23 -3.74
C ASP A 1056 -54.56 -41.27 -2.88
N HIS A 1057 -55.34 -40.18 -2.94
CA HIS A 1057 -56.68 -40.14 -2.36
C HIS A 1057 -57.58 -41.20 -3.02
N GLU A 1058 -58.42 -41.90 -2.24
CA GLU A 1058 -59.16 -43.06 -2.74
C GLU A 1058 -60.68 -42.91 -2.56
N LEU A 1059 -61.47 -43.15 -3.63
CA LEU A 1059 -62.93 -43.21 -3.59
C LEU A 1059 -63.42 -44.67 -3.66
N PHE A 1060 -64.20 -45.10 -2.66
CA PHE A 1060 -64.76 -46.45 -2.58
C PHE A 1060 -66.14 -46.54 -3.22
N GLN A 1061 -66.54 -47.77 -3.57
CA GLN A 1061 -67.86 -48.05 -4.15
C GLN A 1061 -68.96 -47.92 -3.09
N ASN A 1062 -70.08 -47.27 -3.45
CA ASN A 1062 -71.25 -47.11 -2.61
C ASN A 1062 -71.84 -48.46 -2.14
N ILE A 1063 -72.38 -48.49 -0.92
CA ILE A 1063 -72.95 -49.69 -0.30
C ILE A 1063 -74.38 -49.38 0.18
N PRO A 1064 -75.41 -50.16 -0.25
CA PRO A 1064 -75.36 -51.24 -1.24
C PRO A 1064 -75.27 -50.72 -2.69
N ASN A 1065 -74.75 -51.55 -3.62
CA ASN A 1065 -74.82 -51.35 -5.07
C ASN A 1065 -75.28 -52.66 -5.75
N PRO A 1066 -76.48 -52.77 -6.35
CA PRO A 1066 -77.44 -51.69 -6.62
C PRO A 1066 -77.99 -51.00 -5.37
N ALA A 1067 -78.09 -49.68 -5.46
CA ALA A 1067 -78.52 -48.75 -4.45
C ALA A 1067 -80.02 -48.86 -4.15
N LYS A 1068 -80.37 -48.62 -2.88
CA LYS A 1068 -81.76 -48.59 -2.36
C LYS A 1068 -82.08 -47.19 -1.82
N GLU A 1069 -83.07 -47.05 -0.93
CA GLU A 1069 -83.48 -45.77 -0.33
C GLU A 1069 -82.32 -44.96 0.28
N LEU A 1070 -81.34 -45.63 0.91
CA LEU A 1070 -80.13 -45.03 1.48
C LEU A 1070 -78.87 -45.75 1.00
N VAL A 1071 -77.81 -44.99 0.75
CA VAL A 1071 -76.47 -45.51 0.44
C VAL A 1071 -75.40 -44.84 1.28
N ARG A 1072 -74.33 -45.59 1.58
CA ARG A 1072 -73.10 -45.04 2.16
C ARG A 1072 -72.00 -45.03 1.10
N ILE A 1073 -71.28 -43.93 0.98
CA ILE A 1073 -70.11 -43.77 0.11
C ILE A 1073 -68.92 -43.47 1.00
N ASP A 1074 -67.90 -44.32 0.94
CA ASP A 1074 -66.69 -44.15 1.73
C ASP A 1074 -65.56 -43.55 0.86
N TYR A 1075 -64.67 -42.76 1.45
CA TYR A 1075 -63.44 -42.25 0.81
C TYR A 1075 -62.28 -42.12 1.80
N ARG A 1076 -61.04 -42.20 1.33
CA ARG A 1076 -59.82 -41.99 2.13
C ARG A 1076 -59.03 -40.79 1.61
N LEU A 1077 -58.59 -39.95 2.54
CA LEU A 1077 -57.67 -38.85 2.29
C LEU A 1077 -56.29 -39.15 2.88
N ASP A 1078 -55.24 -39.12 2.07
CA ASP A 1078 -53.86 -39.28 2.56
C ASP A 1078 -53.32 -38.00 3.22
N VAL A 1079 -53.85 -36.83 2.82
CA VAL A 1079 -53.60 -35.52 3.45
C VAL A 1079 -54.93 -34.77 3.60
N GLN A 1080 -55.02 -33.89 4.60
CA GLN A 1080 -56.22 -33.09 4.86
C GLN A 1080 -56.58 -32.17 3.67
N GLY A 1081 -57.88 -31.93 3.43
CA GLY A 1081 -58.33 -31.09 2.31
C GLY A 1081 -59.84 -30.89 2.28
N THR A 1082 -60.28 -29.95 1.44
CA THR A 1082 -61.70 -29.64 1.22
C THR A 1082 -62.33 -30.62 0.24
N VAL A 1083 -63.44 -31.25 0.63
CA VAL A 1083 -64.04 -32.38 -0.09
C VAL A 1083 -65.43 -32.09 -0.63
N PHE A 1084 -65.66 -32.46 -1.88
CA PHE A 1084 -66.99 -32.51 -2.51
C PHE A 1084 -67.26 -33.87 -3.14
N LEU A 1085 -68.51 -34.34 -3.09
CA LEU A 1085 -69.02 -35.44 -3.91
C LEU A 1085 -70.03 -34.92 -4.91
N LYS A 1086 -69.70 -35.01 -6.20
CA LYS A 1086 -70.59 -34.60 -7.30
C LYS A 1086 -71.23 -35.81 -7.96
N PHE A 1087 -72.53 -35.75 -8.21
CA PHE A 1087 -73.31 -36.83 -8.80
C PHE A 1087 -73.85 -36.42 -10.16
N TYR A 1088 -73.63 -37.25 -11.16
CA TYR A 1088 -74.04 -37.07 -12.54
C TYR A 1088 -74.99 -38.19 -12.94
N ASP A 1089 -76.07 -37.86 -13.66
CA ASP A 1089 -76.97 -38.88 -14.20
C ASP A 1089 -76.39 -39.62 -15.42
N HIS A 1090 -77.12 -40.60 -15.93
CA HIS A 1090 -76.76 -41.37 -17.14
C HIS A 1090 -76.56 -40.54 -18.42
N THR A 1091 -76.94 -39.25 -18.44
CA THR A 1091 -76.70 -38.31 -19.55
C THR A 1091 -75.48 -37.41 -19.32
N GLY A 1092 -74.85 -37.48 -18.14
CA GLY A 1092 -73.71 -36.65 -17.75
C GLY A 1092 -74.10 -35.32 -17.09
N MET A 1093 -75.38 -35.11 -16.80
CA MET A 1093 -75.84 -33.88 -16.15
C MET A 1093 -75.61 -33.96 -14.64
N LEU A 1094 -75.03 -32.91 -14.05
CA LEU A 1094 -74.84 -32.80 -12.60
C LEU A 1094 -76.21 -32.67 -11.92
N VAL A 1095 -76.53 -33.60 -11.02
CA VAL A 1095 -77.83 -33.66 -10.31
C VAL A 1095 -77.74 -33.33 -8.83
N LEU A 1096 -76.56 -33.49 -8.21
CA LEU A 1096 -76.34 -33.19 -6.80
C LEU A 1096 -74.85 -32.94 -6.51
N THR A 1097 -74.57 -31.98 -5.63
CA THR A 1097 -73.26 -31.80 -5.01
C THR A 1097 -73.43 -31.93 -3.50
N CYS A 1098 -72.69 -32.84 -2.87
CA CYS A 1098 -72.54 -32.91 -1.42
C CYS A 1098 -71.25 -32.18 -1.06
N ASP A 1099 -71.36 -31.12 -0.26
CA ASP A 1099 -70.22 -30.37 0.27
C ASP A 1099 -69.90 -30.91 1.66
N GLU A 1100 -68.76 -31.59 1.77
CA GLU A 1100 -68.29 -32.15 3.04
C GLU A 1100 -67.30 -31.21 3.74
N GLY A 1101 -66.98 -30.05 3.16
CA GLY A 1101 -66.06 -29.08 3.73
C GLY A 1101 -64.64 -29.61 3.94
N PHE A 1102 -63.90 -28.99 4.86
CA PHE A 1102 -62.53 -29.40 5.19
C PHE A 1102 -62.51 -30.67 6.02
N GLN A 1103 -61.80 -31.69 5.54
CA GLN A 1103 -61.69 -33.00 6.15
C GLN A 1103 -60.24 -33.33 6.47
N SER A 1104 -60.01 -33.97 7.63
CA SER A 1104 -58.69 -34.41 8.07
C SER A 1104 -58.20 -35.62 7.26
N ALA A 1105 -56.89 -35.90 7.26
CA ALA A 1105 -56.37 -37.14 6.67
C ALA A 1105 -56.95 -38.37 7.39
N GLY A 1106 -57.40 -39.37 6.64
CA GLY A 1106 -58.08 -40.55 7.18
C GLY A 1106 -59.26 -41.03 6.34
N HIS A 1107 -60.04 -41.96 6.90
CA HIS A 1107 -61.17 -42.59 6.24
C HIS A 1107 -62.48 -41.93 6.65
N HIS A 1108 -63.31 -41.57 5.68
CA HIS A 1108 -64.55 -40.82 5.84
C HIS A 1108 -65.71 -41.50 5.12
N SER A 1109 -66.94 -41.15 5.50
CA SER A 1109 -68.17 -41.75 4.97
C SER A 1109 -69.29 -40.73 4.85
N VAL A 1110 -69.95 -40.69 3.70
CA VAL A 1110 -71.16 -39.90 3.44
C VAL A 1110 -72.37 -40.82 3.31
N ILE A 1111 -73.46 -40.49 3.99
CA ILE A 1111 -74.75 -41.19 3.87
C ILE A 1111 -75.70 -40.33 3.05
N LEU A 1112 -76.23 -40.90 1.96
CA LEU A 1112 -77.07 -40.19 1.01
C LEU A 1112 -78.45 -40.86 0.87
N SER A 1113 -79.52 -40.06 0.95
CA SER A 1113 -80.89 -40.47 0.56
C SER A 1113 -81.06 -40.35 -0.96
N LEU A 1114 -81.68 -41.36 -1.56
CA LEU A 1114 -81.89 -41.44 -3.01
C LEU A 1114 -83.31 -41.07 -3.46
N ASP A 1115 -84.13 -40.44 -2.60
CA ASP A 1115 -85.54 -40.11 -2.89
C ASP A 1115 -85.75 -39.27 -4.16
N SER A 1116 -84.76 -38.46 -4.53
CA SER A 1116 -84.74 -37.58 -5.71
C SER A 1116 -84.08 -38.21 -6.95
N PHE A 1117 -83.51 -39.42 -6.85
CA PHE A 1117 -82.77 -40.07 -7.93
C PHE A 1117 -83.70 -40.97 -8.76
N ARG A 1118 -83.82 -40.70 -10.07
CA ARG A 1118 -84.78 -41.35 -11.00
C ARG A 1118 -84.13 -42.06 -12.19
N ALA A 1119 -82.83 -41.85 -12.45
CA ALA A 1119 -82.11 -42.48 -13.54
C ALA A 1119 -81.71 -43.93 -13.20
N PRO A 1120 -81.48 -44.81 -14.19
CA PRO A 1120 -81.10 -46.21 -13.94
C PRO A 1120 -79.71 -46.38 -13.30
N TYR A 1121 -78.84 -45.37 -13.45
CA TYR A 1121 -77.56 -45.29 -12.77
C TYR A 1121 -77.09 -43.84 -12.68
N TYR A 1122 -76.14 -43.60 -11.77
CA TYR A 1122 -75.45 -42.34 -11.56
C TYR A 1122 -73.94 -42.57 -11.50
N ILE A 1123 -73.15 -41.57 -11.88
CA ILE A 1123 -71.71 -41.53 -11.65
C ILE A 1123 -71.46 -40.50 -10.55
N TYR A 1124 -70.70 -40.86 -9.52
CA TYR A 1124 -70.28 -39.90 -8.51
C TYR A 1124 -68.76 -39.79 -8.46
N SER A 1125 -68.31 -38.55 -8.24
CA SER A 1125 -66.92 -38.15 -8.34
C SER A 1125 -66.49 -37.46 -7.05
N LEU A 1126 -65.35 -37.87 -6.50
CA LEU A 1126 -64.72 -37.24 -5.35
C LEU A 1126 -63.84 -36.09 -5.83
N ILE A 1127 -64.03 -34.90 -5.28
CA ILE A 1127 -63.20 -33.73 -5.55
C ILE A 1127 -62.51 -33.32 -4.24
N VAL A 1128 -61.19 -33.28 -4.25
CA VAL A 1128 -60.37 -32.84 -3.10
C VAL A 1128 -59.56 -31.63 -3.53
N ASN A 1129 -59.68 -30.52 -2.78
CA ASN A 1129 -59.03 -29.24 -3.09
C ASN A 1129 -59.22 -28.79 -4.55
N GLY A 1130 -60.45 -28.95 -5.07
CA GLY A 1130 -60.83 -28.56 -6.44
C GLY A 1130 -60.45 -29.54 -7.56
N LYS A 1131 -59.72 -30.64 -7.27
CA LYS A 1131 -59.33 -31.64 -8.27
C LYS A 1131 -60.17 -32.92 -8.14
N GLU A 1132 -60.69 -33.43 -9.27
CA GLU A 1132 -61.35 -34.75 -9.29
C GLU A 1132 -60.31 -35.85 -9.04
N VAL A 1133 -60.50 -36.58 -7.95
CA VAL A 1133 -59.63 -37.67 -7.49
C VAL A 1133 -60.03 -39.00 -8.13
N GLY A 1134 -61.33 -39.25 -8.29
CA GLY A 1134 -61.82 -40.49 -8.85
C GLY A 1134 -63.34 -40.54 -8.95
N SER A 1135 -63.82 -41.42 -9.83
CA SER A 1135 -65.24 -41.58 -10.13
C SER A 1135 -65.69 -43.04 -9.99
N ARG A 1136 -66.94 -43.25 -9.57
CA ARG A 1136 -67.57 -44.56 -9.39
C ARG A 1136 -69.01 -44.55 -9.89
N LYS A 1137 -69.50 -45.72 -10.33
CA LYS A 1137 -70.86 -45.88 -10.86
C LYS A 1137 -71.78 -46.48 -9.81
N MET A 1138 -72.86 -45.78 -9.48
CA MET A 1138 -73.95 -46.25 -8.63
C MET A 1138 -75.10 -46.76 -9.49
N LEU A 1139 -75.43 -48.06 -9.40
CA LEU A 1139 -76.58 -48.65 -10.07
C LEU A 1139 -77.83 -48.48 -9.20
N MET A 1140 -78.97 -48.11 -9.77
CA MET A 1140 -80.23 -48.00 -9.03
C MET A 1140 -81.01 -49.33 -9.10
N LYS A 1141 -81.60 -49.76 -7.97
CA LYS A 1141 -82.39 -51.00 -7.90
C LYS A 1141 -83.84 -50.83 -8.32
#